data_AF-A0A7Y7C370-F1
#
_entry.id   AF-A0A7Y7C370-F1
#
_cell.length_a   1.000
_cell.length_b   1.000
_cell.length_c   1.000
_cell.angle_alpha   90.00
_cell.angle_beta   90.00
_cell.angle_gamma   90.00
#
_symmetry.space_group_name_H-M   'P 1'
#
loop_
_entity.id
_entity.type
_entity.pdbx_description
1 polymer ?
#
loop_
_entity_poly.entity_id
_entity_poly.type
_entity_poly.pdbx_seq_one_letter_code
_entity_poly.pdbx_strand_id
1 'polypeptide(L)'
;MSERWERRFRREVKELDAALRGVLSRRQSDEELRAALEELARRPAFSSFTWLWGPALNARDRVRFRPLMLSCFSPSSITAAGKWVNPWTGENAAALEAWRSDADRADDVELFRRLQAWKLAGLRGPQQTEAWRAEVVRRVREAPTRAARHTELAKMDLGWGRLDEPTALALDERDAEAARPFILAHLPWNRPHERSSPWNTLRERAQARGDAGLASALYRRLVDEPTWRRDALALARTVQAPAALVTALKEHHPETPMPGAAQLFVELAEARGRDVAPYLLGHLQAVFPRWGVLGRKNAKGFPDLLALARARDWDDVWGALLRTSATSETYDAEVRRLARDSASPPARTQRRLLQLAGAGGDWNLPGLGLARVLPLTDATATALYARFPELVRGPFRMHVASGWRAAYPKLVMRALEANDEDLLDFLASRAAMHTPAAGSAKEWEQVLDALAAHYEALPKEGGVFARRAANALGALPAYSIWNFDALLEKNRLARLFFLRSDDFYLAEPRAVRDLLEAPQIHVQALAFRLLGRDCAKAREVAARNLDLLQATLLRPLHRRTRHAAFGALANAAAHGVEAARVLVPRVRAAFALPDSRYPKESLMALLAHMLTRWPELRSPAEVPHVFGPPAKGDGA
;
A
#
# COMPACT_ATOMS: atom_id res chain seq x y z
N MET A 1 2.06 39.23 -20.44
CA MET A 1 3.52 39.16 -20.22
C MET A 1 3.75 38.73 -18.77
N SER A 2 4.14 37.48 -18.53
CA SER A 2 4.29 36.96 -17.16
C SER A 2 5.49 37.62 -16.49
N GLU A 3 5.27 38.31 -15.38
CA GLU A 3 6.35 38.74 -14.49
C GLU A 3 7.25 37.53 -14.17
N ARG A 4 8.53 37.63 -14.50
CA ARG A 4 9.51 36.54 -14.30
C ARG A 4 9.46 36.15 -12.82
N TRP A 5 9.23 34.87 -12.54
CA TRP A 5 8.99 34.32 -11.19
C TRP A 5 9.94 34.88 -10.11
N GLU A 6 11.22 35.09 -10.44
CA GLU A 6 12.23 35.69 -9.56
C GLU A 6 11.87 37.11 -9.06
N ARG A 7 11.29 37.96 -9.91
CA ARG A 7 10.89 39.33 -9.52
C ARG A 7 9.69 39.29 -8.57
N ARG A 8 8.71 38.42 -8.86
CA ARG A 8 7.55 38.19 -7.98
C ARG A 8 7.98 37.67 -6.61
N PHE A 9 8.88 36.69 -6.58
CA PHE A 9 9.42 36.14 -5.34
C PHE A 9 10.17 37.18 -4.50
N ARG A 10 11.07 37.98 -5.11
CA ARG A 10 11.79 39.04 -4.39
C ARG A 10 10.87 40.12 -3.84
N ARG A 11 9.83 40.51 -4.59
CA ARG A 11 8.81 41.46 -4.10
C ARG A 11 8.07 40.87 -2.89
N GLU A 12 7.61 39.63 -3.00
CA GLU A 12 6.89 38.95 -1.93
C GLU A 12 7.72 38.85 -0.64
N VAL A 13 8.98 38.44 -0.74
CA VAL A 13 9.91 38.33 0.40
C VAL A 13 10.15 39.69 1.07
N LYS A 14 10.31 40.76 0.28
CA LYS A 14 10.50 42.12 0.81
C LYS A 14 9.27 42.63 1.53
N GLU A 15 8.08 42.45 0.94
CA GLU A 15 6.80 42.83 1.57
C GLU A 15 6.55 42.05 2.86
N LEU A 16 6.91 40.77 2.88
CA LEU A 16 6.75 39.92 4.05
C LEU A 16 7.70 40.29 5.20
N ASP A 17 8.98 40.58 4.93
CA ASP A 17 9.92 41.08 5.94
C ASP A 17 9.39 42.38 6.58
N ALA A 18 8.94 43.34 5.75
CA ALA A 18 8.36 44.59 6.22
C ALA A 18 7.10 44.36 7.07
N ALA A 19 6.20 43.48 6.62
CA ALA A 19 4.99 43.13 7.36
C ALA A 19 5.31 42.47 8.71
N LEU A 20 6.26 41.53 8.75
CA LEU A 20 6.70 40.87 9.97
C LEU A 20 7.29 41.85 10.97
N ARG A 21 8.23 42.71 10.54
CA ARG A 21 8.80 43.75 11.40
C ARG A 21 7.74 44.74 11.89
N GLY A 22 6.78 45.08 11.03
CA GLY A 22 5.66 45.93 11.38
C GLY A 22 4.76 45.31 12.44
N VAL A 23 4.42 44.02 12.31
CA VAL A 23 3.60 43.30 13.28
C VAL A 23 4.34 43.11 14.62
N LEU A 24 5.65 42.81 14.58
CA LEU A 24 6.44 42.58 15.80
C LEU A 24 6.75 43.86 16.59
N SER A 25 6.77 45.03 15.94
CA SER A 25 7.07 46.33 16.59
C SER A 25 5.84 47.05 17.15
N ARG A 26 4.62 46.64 16.78
CA ARG A 26 3.38 47.25 17.28
C ARG A 26 3.12 46.88 18.75
N ARG A 27 2.65 47.85 19.53
CA ARG A 27 1.99 47.59 20.82
C ARG A 27 0.59 47.07 20.56
N GLN A 28 0.40 45.78 20.81
CA GLN A 28 -0.86 45.04 20.64
C GLN A 28 -0.91 43.90 21.65
N SER A 29 -2.10 43.34 21.91
CA SER A 29 -2.26 42.15 22.76
C SER A 29 -1.62 40.90 22.13
N ASP A 30 -1.42 39.86 22.93
CA ASP A 30 -0.84 38.61 22.43
C ASP A 30 -1.79 37.85 21.51
N GLU A 31 -3.10 37.96 21.73
CA GLU A 31 -4.14 37.43 20.85
C GLU A 31 -4.11 38.11 19.47
N GLU A 32 -4.01 39.43 19.43
CA GLU A 32 -3.91 40.20 18.19
C GLU A 32 -2.61 39.89 17.44
N LEU A 33 -1.49 39.78 18.16
CA LEU A 33 -0.21 39.37 17.56
C LEU A 33 -0.30 37.97 16.96
N ARG A 34 -0.90 37.00 17.66
CA ARG A 34 -1.07 35.64 17.17
C ARG A 34 -1.92 35.61 15.90
N ALA A 35 -3.07 36.28 15.91
CA ALA A 35 -3.97 36.33 14.75
C ALA A 35 -3.28 36.98 13.53
N ALA A 36 -2.55 38.07 13.73
CA ALA A 36 -1.80 38.73 12.67
C ALA A 36 -0.71 37.82 12.06
N LEU A 37 -0.02 37.03 12.89
CA LEU A 37 1.00 36.10 12.42
C LEU A 37 0.40 34.86 11.75
N GLU A 38 -0.74 34.34 12.21
CA GLU A 38 -1.45 33.23 11.56
C GLU A 38 -1.94 33.61 10.16
N GLU A 39 -2.35 34.86 9.96
CA GLU A 39 -2.68 35.37 8.63
C GLU A 39 -1.43 35.45 7.73
N LEU A 40 -0.31 35.97 8.26
CA LEU A 40 0.96 36.01 7.52
C LEU A 40 1.51 34.60 7.23
N ALA A 41 1.25 33.62 8.09
CA ALA A 41 1.67 32.23 7.92
C ALA A 41 1.06 31.53 6.71
N ARG A 42 -0.04 32.06 6.16
CA ARG A 42 -0.63 31.59 4.89
C ARG A 42 0.25 31.89 3.67
N ARG A 43 1.24 32.78 3.80
CA ARG A 43 2.15 33.14 2.71
C ARG A 43 3.30 32.13 2.59
N PRO A 44 3.63 31.64 1.38
CA PRO A 44 4.64 30.60 1.17
C PRO A 44 6.02 30.86 1.79
N ALA A 45 6.46 32.13 1.85
CA ALA A 45 7.79 32.48 2.36
C ALA A 45 7.85 32.70 3.88
N PHE A 46 6.72 32.66 4.61
CA PHE A 46 6.66 32.97 6.05
C PHE A 46 7.61 32.15 6.91
N SER A 47 7.63 30.84 6.70
CA SER A 47 8.49 29.92 7.46
C SER A 47 9.98 30.23 7.27
N SER A 48 10.37 30.82 6.14
CA SER A 48 11.77 31.19 5.86
C SER A 48 12.29 32.38 6.68
N PHE A 49 11.42 33.02 7.46
CA PHE A 49 11.73 34.10 8.39
C PHE A 49 11.72 33.64 9.86
N THR A 50 11.81 32.33 10.13
CA THR A 50 11.87 31.77 11.49
C THR A 50 12.93 32.47 12.36
N TRP A 51 14.05 32.89 11.76
CA TRP A 51 15.13 33.60 12.45
C TRP A 51 14.75 35.00 12.96
N LEU A 52 13.72 35.61 12.37
CA LEU A 52 13.24 36.95 12.70
C LEU A 52 12.12 36.90 13.76
N TRP A 53 11.07 36.11 13.50
CA TRP A 53 9.91 36.08 14.40
C TRP A 53 10.08 35.12 15.57
N GLY A 54 10.82 34.02 15.41
CA GLY A 54 10.94 32.96 16.42
C GLY A 54 11.49 33.44 17.77
N PRO A 55 12.70 34.04 17.81
CA PRO A 55 13.28 34.57 19.04
C PRO A 55 12.40 35.63 19.70
N ALA A 56 11.77 36.51 18.90
CA ALA A 56 10.91 37.58 19.39
C ALA A 56 9.65 37.03 20.08
N LEU A 57 9.03 36.00 19.51
CA LEU A 57 7.86 35.35 20.12
C LEU A 57 8.21 34.58 21.39
N ASN A 58 9.35 33.89 21.39
CA ASN A 58 9.82 33.17 22.57
C ASN A 58 10.10 34.12 23.75
N ALA A 59 10.75 35.24 23.48
CA ALA A 59 11.04 36.26 24.49
C ALA A 59 9.76 36.94 25.05
N ARG A 60 8.67 36.92 24.28
CA ARG A 60 7.39 37.54 24.64
C ARG A 60 6.51 36.61 25.48
N ASP A 61 6.14 35.44 24.94
CA ASP A 61 5.39 34.40 25.67
C ASP A 61 5.64 33.03 25.02
N ARG A 62 6.62 32.30 25.57
CA ARG A 62 7.01 30.98 25.05
C ARG A 62 5.86 29.98 24.99
N VAL A 63 4.92 30.00 25.94
CA VAL A 63 3.88 28.97 26.06
C VAL A 63 2.79 29.23 25.02
N ARG A 64 2.34 30.47 24.94
CA ARG A 64 1.25 30.88 24.05
C ARG A 64 1.62 30.77 22.58
N PHE A 65 2.86 31.11 22.22
CA PHE A 65 3.30 31.08 20.81
C PHE A 65 3.90 29.75 20.37
N ARG A 66 4.13 28.79 21.29
CA ARG A 66 4.71 27.48 20.97
C ARG A 66 4.02 26.75 19.82
N PRO A 67 2.67 26.66 19.74
CA PRO A 67 2.02 25.97 18.63
C PRO A 67 2.37 26.56 17.27
N LEU A 68 2.39 27.89 17.14
CA LEU A 68 2.77 28.60 15.92
C LEU A 68 4.26 28.37 15.58
N MET A 69 5.12 28.47 16.60
CA MET A 69 6.56 28.23 16.42
C MET A 69 6.83 26.84 15.85
N LEU A 70 6.12 25.80 16.32
CA LEU A 70 6.26 24.44 15.82
C LEU A 70 5.55 24.20 14.48
N SER A 71 4.38 24.79 14.23
CA SER A 71 3.67 24.59 12.96
C SER A 71 4.37 25.24 11.78
N CYS A 72 5.05 26.37 12.02
CA CYS A 72 5.64 27.21 10.97
C CYS A 72 7.17 27.20 10.94
N PHE A 73 7.82 26.40 11.80
CA PHE A 73 9.28 26.30 11.85
C PHE A 73 9.86 25.87 10.49
N SER A 74 10.87 26.59 10.01
CA SER A 74 11.74 26.10 8.94
C SER A 74 13.19 26.47 9.19
N PRO A 75 14.15 25.56 8.94
CA PRO A 75 15.58 25.86 9.00
C PRO A 75 16.05 26.68 7.77
N SER A 76 15.23 26.77 6.72
CA SER A 76 15.56 27.59 5.54
C SER A 76 15.45 29.07 5.91
N SER A 77 16.45 29.88 5.57
CA SER A 77 16.52 31.28 6.03
C SER A 77 16.81 32.24 4.90
N ILE A 78 15.91 33.20 4.71
CA ILE A 78 16.01 34.19 3.65
C ILE A 78 16.00 35.61 4.22
N THR A 79 16.74 36.51 3.58
CA THR A 79 16.76 37.95 3.89
C THR A 79 15.71 38.71 3.08
N ALA A 80 15.42 39.96 3.45
CA ALA A 80 14.55 40.86 2.69
C ALA A 80 14.96 41.05 1.21
N ALA A 81 16.25 40.84 0.90
CA ALA A 81 16.79 40.88 -0.47
C ALA A 81 16.57 39.58 -1.26
N GLY A 82 15.94 38.55 -0.68
CA GLY A 82 15.76 37.24 -1.30
C GLY A 82 17.02 36.37 -1.31
N LYS A 83 18.03 36.69 -0.48
CA LYS A 83 19.27 35.90 -0.36
C LYS A 83 19.14 34.87 0.76
N TRP A 84 19.49 33.62 0.45
CA TRP A 84 19.64 32.55 1.43
C TRP A 84 20.86 32.81 2.32
N VAL A 85 20.69 32.68 3.63
CA VAL A 85 21.73 32.97 4.62
C VAL A 85 21.74 31.92 5.72
N ASN A 86 22.87 31.81 6.44
CA ASN A 86 22.90 31.13 7.72
C ASN A 86 22.67 32.18 8.82
N PRO A 87 21.53 32.19 9.53
CA PRO A 87 21.25 33.23 10.52
C PRO A 87 21.97 33.00 11.85
N TRP A 88 22.62 31.84 12.02
CA TRP A 88 23.47 31.54 13.18
C TRP A 88 24.84 32.24 13.11
N THR A 89 25.09 33.02 12.06
CA THR A 89 26.24 33.92 11.95
C THR A 89 25.77 35.37 11.82
N GLY A 90 26.52 36.31 12.40
CA GLY A 90 26.19 37.74 12.35
C GLY A 90 25.20 38.19 13.43
N GLU A 91 24.41 39.22 13.12
CA GLU A 91 23.63 40.01 14.11
C GLU A 91 22.52 39.21 14.82
N ASN A 92 21.95 38.19 14.18
CA ASN A 92 20.86 37.39 14.77
C ASN A 92 21.36 36.24 15.67
N ALA A 93 22.66 35.94 15.66
CA ALA A 93 23.22 34.77 16.33
C ALA A 93 22.96 34.78 17.84
N ALA A 94 23.10 35.94 18.49
CA ALA A 94 22.86 36.08 19.93
C ALA A 94 21.40 35.80 20.31
N ALA A 95 20.44 36.30 19.54
CA ALA A 95 19.01 36.08 19.80
C ALA A 95 18.61 34.62 19.58
N LEU A 96 19.16 33.97 18.54
CA LEU A 96 18.94 32.55 18.29
C LEU A 96 19.58 31.67 19.37
N GLU A 97 20.76 32.04 19.87
CA GLU A 97 21.41 31.32 20.96
C GLU A 97 20.62 31.44 22.27
N ALA A 98 20.11 32.64 22.58
CA ALA A 98 19.21 32.86 23.71
C ALA A 98 17.95 32.00 23.58
N TRP A 99 17.30 31.98 22.40
CA TRP A 99 16.13 31.15 22.15
C TRP A 99 16.41 29.65 22.33
N ARG A 100 17.52 29.16 21.78
CA ARG A 100 17.96 27.77 21.97
C ARG A 100 18.19 27.45 23.44
N SER A 101 18.87 28.35 24.17
CA SER A 101 19.13 28.18 25.61
C SER A 101 17.85 28.21 26.44
N ASP A 102 16.88 29.05 26.08
CA ASP A 102 15.58 29.10 26.75
C ASP A 102 14.78 27.81 26.55
N ALA A 103 14.77 27.27 25.33
CA ALA A 103 14.16 25.97 25.03
C ALA A 103 14.86 24.84 25.81
N ASP A 104 16.18 24.91 25.93
CA ASP A 104 16.99 23.96 26.68
C ASP A 104 16.66 23.99 28.18
N ARG A 105 16.65 25.18 28.81
CA ARG A 105 16.30 25.35 30.23
C ARG A 105 14.86 24.98 30.55
N ALA A 106 13.97 25.08 29.57
CA ALA A 106 12.56 24.73 29.71
C ALA A 106 12.27 23.23 29.52
N ASP A 107 13.27 22.43 29.16
CA ASP A 107 13.10 21.05 28.69
C ASP A 107 12.10 20.93 27.53
N ASP A 108 11.99 21.93 26.66
CA ASP A 108 11.20 21.86 25.43
C ASP A 108 11.96 21.07 24.37
N VAL A 109 11.95 19.74 24.52
CA VAL A 109 12.70 18.79 23.70
C VAL A 109 12.49 19.00 22.20
N GLU A 110 11.24 19.17 21.77
CA GLU A 110 10.92 19.28 20.33
C GLU A 110 11.45 20.59 19.73
N LEU A 111 11.26 21.72 20.41
CA LEU A 111 11.76 22.99 19.93
C LEU A 111 13.28 23.04 19.96
N PHE A 112 13.89 22.52 21.03
CA PHE A 112 15.33 22.41 21.13
C PHE A 112 15.93 21.58 19.99
N ARG A 113 15.36 20.39 19.69
CA ARG A 113 15.82 19.54 18.57
C ARG A 113 15.86 20.30 17.25
N ARG A 114 14.79 21.05 16.94
CA ARG A 114 14.70 21.83 15.70
C ARG A 114 15.74 22.93 15.63
N LEU A 115 15.92 23.68 16.72
CA LEU A 115 16.93 24.73 16.81
C LEU A 115 18.36 24.17 16.73
N GLN A 116 18.62 23.05 17.41
CA GLN A 116 19.93 22.41 17.41
C GLN A 116 20.26 21.81 16.04
N ALA A 117 19.32 21.13 15.40
CA ALA A 117 19.50 20.61 14.04
C ALA A 117 19.76 21.75 13.05
N TRP A 118 19.03 22.86 13.17
CA TRP A 118 19.23 24.06 12.35
C TRP A 118 20.59 24.70 12.55
N LYS A 119 21.05 24.84 13.80
CA LYS A 119 22.40 25.35 14.13
C LYS A 119 23.49 24.50 13.49
N LEU A 120 23.37 23.18 13.61
CA LEU A 120 24.34 22.22 13.09
C LEU A 120 24.31 22.13 11.55
N ALA A 121 23.17 22.40 10.90
CA ALA A 121 23.06 22.38 9.44
C ALA A 121 23.95 23.43 8.74
N GLY A 122 24.46 24.43 9.46
CA GLY A 122 25.45 25.37 8.95
C GLY A 122 26.88 24.80 8.80
N LEU A 123 27.14 23.60 9.33
CA LEU A 123 28.44 22.94 9.27
C LEU A 123 28.52 21.98 8.08
N ARG A 124 29.75 21.67 7.62
CA ARG A 124 29.98 20.62 6.62
C ARG A 124 29.82 19.25 7.27
N GLY A 125 29.25 18.26 6.56
CA GLY A 125 28.82 16.96 7.11
C GLY A 125 29.73 16.28 8.15
N PRO A 126 31.06 16.15 7.93
CA PRO A 126 31.96 15.57 8.92
C PRO A 126 32.04 16.39 10.22
N GLN A 127 32.25 17.70 10.09
CA GLN A 127 32.29 18.64 11.22
C GLN A 127 30.95 18.70 11.96
N GLN A 128 29.84 18.61 11.22
CA GLN A 128 28.50 18.55 11.78
C GLN A 128 28.33 17.34 12.71
N THR A 129 28.80 16.17 12.24
CA THR A 129 28.68 14.91 12.99
C THR A 129 29.60 14.91 14.21
N GLU A 130 30.84 15.38 14.07
CA GLU A 130 31.80 15.50 15.18
C GLU A 130 31.28 16.47 16.26
N ALA A 131 30.79 17.65 15.85
CA ALA A 131 30.21 18.62 16.78
C ALA A 131 29.00 18.06 17.53
N TRP A 132 28.14 17.28 16.84
CA TRP A 132 27.01 16.60 17.48
C TRP A 132 27.48 15.54 18.50
N ARG A 133 28.44 14.67 18.15
CA ARG A 133 28.98 13.64 19.06
C ARG A 133 29.59 14.25 20.32
N ALA A 134 30.40 15.30 20.16
CA ALA A 134 31.02 16.01 21.26
C ALA A 134 29.97 16.60 22.21
N GLU A 135 28.93 17.23 21.67
CA GLU A 135 27.86 17.84 22.45
C GLU A 135 27.01 16.79 23.20
N VAL A 136 26.71 15.65 22.55
CA VAL A 136 25.98 14.54 23.19
C VAL A 136 26.75 14.03 24.43
N VAL A 137 28.05 13.76 24.28
CA VAL A 137 28.89 13.26 25.38
C VAL A 137 29.00 14.30 26.49
N ARG A 138 29.21 15.58 26.14
CA ARG A 138 29.31 16.68 27.10
C ARG A 138 28.04 16.77 27.97
N ARG A 139 26.86 16.82 27.34
CA ARG A 139 25.57 16.92 28.04
C ARG A 139 25.30 15.73 28.97
N VAL A 140 25.56 14.50 28.50
CA VAL A 140 25.34 13.29 29.30
C VAL A 140 26.30 13.20 30.49
N ARG A 141 27.54 13.68 30.33
CA ARG A 141 28.51 13.76 31.44
C ARG A 141 28.07 14.76 32.51
N GLU A 142 27.66 15.94 32.10
CA GLU A 142 27.24 17.04 32.99
C GLU A 142 25.91 16.76 33.71
N ALA A 143 25.02 15.97 33.10
CA ALA A 143 23.72 15.62 33.69
C ALA A 143 23.89 14.75 34.96
N PRO A 144 23.41 15.21 36.14
CA PRO A 144 23.69 14.57 37.42
C PRO A 144 22.89 13.27 37.62
N THR A 145 21.65 13.23 37.14
CA THR A 145 20.72 12.11 37.35
C THR A 145 20.44 11.34 36.06
N ARG A 146 19.95 10.10 36.20
CA ARG A 146 19.51 9.28 35.07
C ARG A 146 18.38 9.94 34.26
N ALA A 147 17.39 10.52 34.94
CA ALA A 147 16.28 11.22 34.28
C ALA A 147 16.76 12.45 33.49
N ALA A 148 17.71 13.20 34.03
CA ALA A 148 18.35 14.30 33.31
C ALA A 148 19.10 13.79 32.07
N ARG A 149 19.86 12.69 32.20
CA ARG A 149 20.54 12.05 31.05
C ARG A 149 19.57 11.60 29.96
N HIS A 150 18.42 11.00 30.31
CA HIS A 150 17.38 10.67 29.33
C HIS A 150 16.85 11.92 28.61
N THR A 151 16.63 13.00 29.34
CA THR A 151 16.14 14.28 28.77
C THR A 151 17.17 14.88 27.81
N GLU A 152 18.45 14.88 28.19
CA GLU A 152 19.54 15.34 27.32
C GLU A 152 19.71 14.49 26.06
N LEU A 153 19.62 13.16 26.19
CA LEU A 153 19.64 12.25 25.03
C LEU A 153 18.42 12.48 24.13
N ALA A 154 17.24 12.71 24.71
CA ALA A 154 16.06 13.06 23.95
C ALA A 154 16.28 14.36 23.18
N LYS A 155 16.75 15.43 23.82
CA LYS A 155 17.09 16.72 23.17
C LYS A 155 18.05 16.56 21.98
N MET A 156 18.98 15.60 22.05
CA MET A 156 19.99 15.37 21.02
C MET A 156 19.62 14.31 19.96
N ASP A 157 18.42 13.73 20.03
CA ASP A 157 17.89 12.83 19.01
C ASP A 157 17.39 13.64 17.80
N LEU A 158 18.32 13.99 16.91
CA LEU A 158 18.07 14.83 15.73
C LEU A 158 17.71 14.01 14.48
N GLY A 159 17.60 12.68 14.59
CA GLY A 159 17.27 11.75 13.50
C GLY A 159 18.40 11.46 12.51
N TRP A 160 19.28 12.43 12.23
CA TRP A 160 20.41 12.28 11.28
C TRP A 160 21.75 11.99 11.96
N GLY A 161 21.91 12.28 13.25
CA GLY A 161 23.17 12.08 14.00
C GLY A 161 23.57 10.61 14.05
N ARG A 162 24.86 10.28 13.94
CA ARG A 162 25.33 8.89 13.99
C ARG A 162 26.53 8.79 14.90
N LEU A 163 26.50 7.81 15.80
CA LEU A 163 27.56 7.56 16.77
C LEU A 163 28.73 6.81 16.10
N ASP A 164 29.91 6.96 16.69
CA ASP A 164 31.02 6.02 16.56
C ASP A 164 31.16 5.22 17.86
N GLU A 165 31.98 4.17 17.84
CA GLU A 165 32.19 3.32 19.01
C GLU A 165 32.76 4.09 20.22
N PRO A 166 33.75 5.00 20.08
CA PRO A 166 34.25 5.78 21.22
C PRO A 166 33.17 6.64 21.89
N THR A 167 32.32 7.30 21.10
CA THR A 167 31.22 8.10 21.63
C THR A 167 30.20 7.20 22.34
N ALA A 168 29.84 6.06 21.76
CA ALA A 168 28.92 5.11 22.38
C ALA A 168 29.48 4.52 23.69
N LEU A 169 30.77 4.20 23.75
CA LEU A 169 31.46 3.76 24.96
C LEU A 169 31.43 4.82 26.06
N ALA A 170 31.65 6.10 25.72
CA ALA A 170 31.59 7.19 26.67
C ALA A 170 30.19 7.39 27.27
N LEU A 171 29.14 7.12 26.48
CA LEU A 171 27.75 7.15 26.96
C LEU A 171 27.41 5.94 27.83
N ASP A 172 27.82 4.74 27.40
CA ASP A 172 27.60 3.49 28.16
C ASP A 172 28.31 3.51 29.51
N GLU A 173 29.54 4.03 29.56
CA GLU A 173 30.31 4.18 30.80
C GLU A 173 29.62 5.12 31.80
N ARG A 174 28.94 6.17 31.30
CA ARG A 174 28.27 7.14 32.17
C ARG A 174 26.95 6.60 32.72
N ASP A 175 26.11 6.00 31.87
CA ASP A 175 24.83 5.40 32.27
C ASP A 175 24.30 4.48 31.15
N ALA A 176 24.72 3.22 31.19
CA ALA A 176 24.36 2.21 30.20
C ALA A 176 22.85 2.04 29.98
N GLU A 177 22.07 2.08 31.07
CA GLU A 177 20.63 1.88 31.01
C GLU A 177 19.96 3.06 30.28
N ALA A 178 20.39 4.29 30.59
CA ALA A 178 19.87 5.48 29.90
C ALA A 178 20.32 5.59 28.44
N ALA A 179 21.57 5.22 28.16
CA ALA A 179 22.19 5.38 26.85
C ALA A 179 21.71 4.32 25.82
N ARG A 180 21.33 3.12 26.26
CA ARG A 180 21.03 1.98 25.39
C ARG A 180 20.04 2.29 24.24
N PRO A 181 18.85 2.88 24.48
CA PRO A 181 17.92 3.16 23.39
C PRO A 181 18.50 4.16 22.38
N PHE A 182 19.22 5.16 22.87
CA PHE A 182 19.85 6.19 22.05
C PHE A 182 20.97 5.61 21.19
N ILE A 183 21.84 4.78 21.78
CA ILE A 183 22.92 4.08 21.08
C ILE A 183 22.35 3.26 19.91
N LEU A 184 21.31 2.45 20.18
CA LEU A 184 20.70 1.59 19.17
C LEU A 184 20.00 2.36 18.05
N ALA A 185 19.45 3.55 18.34
CA ALA A 185 18.83 4.42 17.33
C ALA A 185 19.86 5.14 16.44
N HIS A 186 21.09 5.33 16.94
CA HIS A 186 22.13 6.13 16.29
C HIS A 186 23.33 5.31 15.80
N LEU A 187 23.17 4.00 15.66
CA LEU A 187 24.18 3.14 15.02
C LEU A 187 24.49 3.62 13.59
N PRO A 188 25.72 3.45 13.09
CA PRO A 188 26.10 3.88 11.75
C PRO A 188 25.19 3.26 10.69
N TRP A 189 24.95 4.00 9.60
CA TRP A 189 24.24 3.43 8.46
C TRP A 189 25.12 2.38 7.81
N ASN A 190 24.62 1.16 7.69
CA ASN A 190 25.22 0.17 6.80
C ASN A 190 24.85 0.53 5.35
N ARG A 191 25.57 1.46 4.73
CA ARG A 191 25.60 1.48 3.27
C ARG A 191 26.30 0.20 2.82
N PRO A 192 25.81 -0.51 1.79
CA PRO A 192 26.39 -1.79 1.36
C PRO A 192 27.90 -1.77 1.05
N HIS A 193 28.49 -0.58 0.88
CA HIS A 193 29.90 -0.35 0.56
C HIS A 193 30.70 0.30 1.70
N GLU A 194 30.05 0.85 2.74
CA GLU A 194 30.74 1.39 3.93
C GLU A 194 30.76 0.28 4.98
N ARG A 195 31.90 -0.40 5.10
CA ARG A 195 32.13 -1.38 6.17
C ARG A 195 32.25 -0.61 7.49
N SER A 196 31.15 -0.51 8.24
CA SER A 196 31.25 -0.08 9.63
C SER A 196 32.10 -1.11 10.38
N SER A 197 33.12 -0.64 11.11
CA SER A 197 33.87 -1.51 12.01
C SER A 197 32.87 -2.11 13.01
N PRO A 198 32.85 -3.44 13.23
CA PRO A 198 32.01 -4.03 14.26
C PRO A 198 32.41 -3.43 15.60
N TRP A 199 31.43 -2.91 16.35
CA TRP A 199 31.66 -2.31 17.67
C TRP A 199 31.89 -3.39 18.73
N ASN A 200 33.00 -4.12 18.57
CA ASN A 200 33.33 -5.29 19.37
C ASN A 200 33.59 -4.93 20.83
N THR A 201 34.22 -3.78 21.10
CA THR A 201 34.57 -3.36 22.46
C THR A 201 33.30 -3.08 23.27
N LEU A 202 32.34 -2.35 22.68
CA LEU A 202 31.06 -2.09 23.35
C LEU A 202 30.26 -3.38 23.53
N ARG A 203 30.27 -4.27 22.53
CA ARG A 203 29.59 -5.57 22.60
C ARG A 203 30.17 -6.44 23.72
N GLU A 204 31.48 -6.56 23.81
CA GLU A 204 32.18 -7.34 24.85
C GLU A 204 31.91 -6.77 26.24
N ARG A 205 31.92 -5.44 26.39
CA ARG A 205 31.53 -4.79 27.65
C ARG A 205 30.08 -5.08 28.04
N ALA A 206 29.15 -5.02 27.08
CA ALA A 206 27.75 -5.36 27.31
C ALA A 206 27.59 -6.82 27.75
N GLN A 207 28.32 -7.75 27.13
CA GLN A 207 28.35 -9.17 27.52
C GLN A 207 28.91 -9.37 28.93
N ALA A 208 30.03 -8.74 29.26
CA ALA A 208 30.67 -8.86 30.57
C ALA A 208 29.75 -8.37 31.72
N ARG A 209 28.86 -7.41 31.44
CA ARG A 209 27.85 -6.90 32.37
C ARG A 209 26.55 -7.72 32.40
N GLY A 210 26.41 -8.72 31.53
CA GLY A 210 25.18 -9.50 31.39
C GLY A 210 24.06 -8.82 30.59
N ASP A 211 24.32 -7.73 29.87
CA ASP A 211 23.34 -7.12 28.95
C ASP A 211 23.35 -7.82 27.59
N ALA A 212 22.81 -9.05 27.57
CA ALA A 212 22.68 -9.86 26.37
C ALA A 212 21.86 -9.16 25.27
N GLY A 213 20.89 -8.32 25.66
CA GLY A 213 20.03 -7.62 24.71
C GLY A 213 20.75 -6.53 23.92
N LEU A 214 21.59 -5.71 24.57
CA LEU A 214 22.43 -4.73 23.86
C LEU A 214 23.47 -5.44 22.99
N ALA A 215 24.15 -6.47 23.52
CA ALA A 215 25.16 -7.21 22.79
C ALA A 215 24.61 -7.87 21.51
N SER A 216 23.45 -8.53 21.59
CA SER A 216 22.78 -9.13 20.43
C SER A 216 22.35 -8.06 19.42
N ALA A 217 21.75 -6.95 19.88
CA ALA A 217 21.33 -5.87 18.99
C ALA A 217 22.51 -5.23 18.23
N LEU A 218 23.63 -4.97 18.91
CA LEU A 218 24.86 -4.47 18.29
C LEU A 218 25.38 -5.45 17.23
N TYR A 219 25.44 -6.74 17.55
CA TYR A 219 25.87 -7.76 16.61
C TYR A 219 24.99 -7.79 15.37
N ARG A 220 23.67 -7.98 15.54
CA ARG A 220 22.73 -8.14 14.42
C ARG A 220 22.67 -6.91 13.50
N ARG A 221 22.95 -5.72 14.03
CA ARG A 221 22.94 -4.47 13.27
C ARG A 221 24.28 -4.09 12.65
N LEU A 222 25.41 -4.57 13.17
CA LEU A 222 26.75 -4.12 12.73
C LEU A 222 27.64 -5.22 12.17
N VAL A 223 27.28 -6.50 12.32
CA VAL A 223 28.11 -7.61 11.85
C VAL A 223 28.27 -7.56 10.33
N ASP A 224 29.50 -7.76 9.85
CA ASP A 224 29.79 -7.93 8.43
C ASP A 224 29.55 -9.37 7.96
N GLU A 225 29.40 -9.56 6.64
CA GLU A 225 29.11 -10.87 6.08
C GLU A 225 30.18 -11.94 6.40
N PRO A 226 31.51 -11.67 6.28
CA PRO A 226 32.53 -12.65 6.64
C PRO A 226 32.48 -13.10 8.10
N THR A 227 32.31 -12.15 9.02
CA THR A 227 32.22 -12.41 10.47
C THR A 227 30.96 -13.22 10.78
N TRP A 228 29.82 -12.80 10.25
CA TRP A 228 28.56 -13.53 10.43
C TRP A 228 28.66 -14.99 9.94
N ARG A 229 29.21 -15.21 8.73
CA ARG A 229 29.40 -16.54 8.18
C ARG A 229 30.29 -17.40 9.07
N ARG A 230 31.44 -16.87 9.51
CA ARG A 230 32.37 -17.57 10.41
C ARG A 230 31.67 -17.98 11.71
N ASP A 231 30.97 -17.05 12.34
CA ASP A 231 30.34 -17.25 13.65
C ASP A 231 29.16 -18.24 13.54
N ALA A 232 28.33 -18.14 12.50
CA ALA A 232 27.24 -19.09 12.25
C ALA A 232 27.74 -20.53 12.03
N LEU A 233 28.84 -20.71 11.28
CA LEU A 233 29.47 -22.02 11.11
C LEU A 233 30.15 -22.52 12.38
N ALA A 234 30.69 -21.62 13.21
CA ALA A 234 31.21 -21.99 14.53
C ALA A 234 30.07 -22.53 15.42
N LEU A 235 28.92 -21.85 15.46
CA LEU A 235 27.73 -22.32 16.20
C LEU A 235 27.28 -23.70 15.71
N ALA A 236 27.26 -23.92 14.39
CA ALA A 236 26.90 -25.22 13.81
C ALA A 236 27.82 -26.35 14.29
N ARG A 237 29.10 -26.07 14.55
CA ARG A 237 30.07 -27.06 15.06
C ARG A 237 29.98 -27.26 16.57
N THR A 238 29.73 -26.21 17.35
CA THR A 238 29.83 -26.25 18.82
C THR A 238 28.51 -26.58 19.51
N VAL A 239 27.38 -26.11 18.99
CA VAL A 239 26.07 -26.28 19.63
C VAL A 239 25.45 -27.60 19.20
N GLN A 240 25.51 -28.62 20.06
CA GLN A 240 25.04 -29.96 19.71
C GLN A 240 23.51 -30.05 19.57
N ALA A 241 22.76 -29.52 20.53
CA ALA A 241 21.31 -29.63 20.56
C ALA A 241 20.64 -28.83 19.40
N PRO A 242 19.80 -29.45 18.54
CA PRO A 242 19.21 -28.77 17.38
C PRO A 242 18.40 -27.52 17.71
N ALA A 243 17.56 -27.57 18.76
CA ALA A 243 16.74 -26.43 19.18
C ALA A 243 17.60 -25.26 19.70
N ALA A 244 18.68 -25.57 20.42
CA ALA A 244 19.64 -24.57 20.90
C ALA A 244 20.40 -23.94 19.72
N LEU A 245 20.78 -24.74 18.71
CA LEU A 245 21.42 -24.24 17.50
C LEU A 245 20.51 -23.26 16.75
N VAL A 246 19.24 -23.62 16.53
CA VAL A 246 18.28 -22.74 15.85
C VAL A 246 18.10 -21.41 16.60
N THR A 247 18.05 -21.46 17.93
CA THR A 247 17.94 -20.26 18.77
C THR A 247 19.19 -19.39 18.65
N ALA A 248 20.37 -19.98 18.78
CA ALA A 248 21.64 -19.26 18.63
C ALA A 248 21.78 -18.63 17.23
N LEU A 249 21.43 -19.35 16.16
CA LEU A 249 21.46 -18.84 14.80
C LEU A 249 20.48 -17.67 14.60
N LYS A 250 19.29 -17.70 15.23
CA LYS A 250 18.33 -16.58 15.22
C LYS A 250 18.87 -15.34 15.91
N GLU A 251 19.47 -15.52 17.09
CA GLU A 251 20.08 -14.43 17.88
C GLU A 251 21.28 -13.79 17.16
N HIS A 252 21.92 -14.54 16.26
CA HIS A 252 23.03 -14.09 15.42
C HIS A 252 22.60 -13.73 13.98
N HIS A 253 21.30 -13.70 13.66
CA HIS A 253 20.85 -13.35 12.32
C HIS A 253 20.88 -11.83 12.10
N PRO A 254 21.60 -11.32 11.08
CA PRO A 254 21.70 -9.89 10.81
C PRO A 254 20.33 -9.28 10.46
N GLU A 255 20.10 -8.03 10.88
CA GLU A 255 18.91 -7.26 10.47
C GLU A 255 19.04 -6.73 9.04
N THR A 256 20.27 -6.59 8.54
CA THR A 256 20.55 -6.13 7.17
C THR A 256 20.66 -7.32 6.20
N PRO A 257 20.06 -7.26 4.99
CA PRO A 257 20.15 -8.36 4.02
C PRO A 257 21.57 -8.65 3.54
N MET A 258 22.09 -9.83 3.85
CA MET A 258 23.45 -10.25 3.47
C MET A 258 23.50 -10.90 2.07
N PRO A 259 24.33 -10.40 1.12
CA PRO A 259 24.50 -11.00 -0.21
C PRO A 259 24.76 -12.51 -0.23
N GLY A 260 25.63 -13.00 0.66
CA GLY A 260 25.99 -14.42 0.76
C GLY A 260 25.08 -15.29 1.63
N ALA A 261 23.89 -14.82 2.03
CA ALA A 261 23.01 -15.58 2.93
C ALA A 261 22.65 -16.96 2.39
N ALA A 262 22.33 -17.08 1.10
CA ALA A 262 21.96 -18.36 0.50
C ALA A 262 23.13 -19.35 0.49
N GLN A 263 24.35 -18.88 0.26
CA GLN A 263 25.55 -19.70 0.32
C GLN A 263 25.81 -20.24 1.74
N LEU A 264 25.68 -19.38 2.77
CA LEU A 264 25.77 -19.83 4.17
C LEU A 264 24.69 -20.86 4.49
N PHE A 265 23.47 -20.71 3.96
CA PHE A 265 22.39 -21.66 4.20
C PHE A 265 22.69 -23.04 3.63
N VAL A 266 23.36 -23.13 2.48
CA VAL A 266 23.89 -24.39 1.93
C VAL A 266 24.87 -25.01 2.91
N GLU A 267 25.87 -24.26 3.37
CA GLU A 267 26.92 -24.77 4.26
C GLU A 267 26.35 -25.24 5.60
N LEU A 268 25.39 -24.51 6.17
CA LEU A 268 24.68 -24.92 7.38
C LEU A 268 23.88 -26.22 7.15
N ALA A 269 23.17 -26.31 6.04
CA ALA A 269 22.39 -27.49 5.68
C ALA A 269 23.29 -28.71 5.40
N GLU A 270 24.47 -28.51 4.82
CA GLU A 270 25.46 -29.57 4.60
C GLU A 270 26.04 -30.06 5.93
N ALA A 271 26.41 -29.14 6.82
CA ALA A 271 27.02 -29.47 8.10
C ALA A 271 26.04 -30.13 9.10
N ARG A 272 24.77 -29.73 9.10
CA ARG A 272 23.79 -30.10 10.14
C ARG A 272 22.55 -30.80 9.64
N GLY A 273 22.40 -30.98 8.33
CA GLY A 273 21.24 -31.65 7.77
C GLY A 273 19.95 -30.94 8.18
N ARG A 274 18.94 -31.72 8.58
CA ARG A 274 17.58 -31.23 8.81
C ARG A 274 17.44 -30.39 10.09
N ASP A 275 18.43 -30.44 11.01
CA ASP A 275 18.45 -29.67 12.26
C ASP A 275 18.29 -28.16 12.04
N VAL A 276 18.83 -27.64 10.93
CA VAL A 276 18.77 -26.20 10.62
C VAL A 276 17.53 -25.79 9.82
N ALA A 277 16.69 -26.74 9.39
CA ALA A 277 15.52 -26.43 8.55
C ALA A 277 14.58 -25.37 9.17
N PRO A 278 14.29 -25.37 10.50
CA PRO A 278 13.49 -24.31 11.11
C PRO A 278 14.12 -22.92 11.02
N TYR A 279 15.45 -22.83 11.07
CA TYR A 279 16.17 -21.57 10.87
C TYR A 279 16.09 -21.11 9.40
N LEU A 280 16.30 -22.02 8.44
CA LEU A 280 16.21 -21.71 7.01
C LEU A 280 14.81 -21.19 6.64
N LEU A 281 13.76 -21.91 7.04
CA LEU A 281 12.36 -21.55 6.79
C LEU A 281 11.99 -20.19 7.38
N GLY A 282 12.52 -19.85 8.56
CA GLY A 282 12.30 -18.56 9.22
C GLY A 282 12.97 -17.37 8.51
N HIS A 283 13.94 -17.60 7.62
CA HIS A 283 14.76 -16.55 7.02
C HIS A 283 14.85 -16.65 5.50
N LEU A 284 13.86 -17.25 4.83
CA LEU A 284 13.85 -17.39 3.37
C LEU A 284 13.85 -16.03 2.64
N GLN A 285 13.38 -14.96 3.27
CA GLN A 285 13.48 -13.61 2.71
C GLN A 285 14.94 -13.13 2.54
N ALA A 286 15.88 -13.65 3.33
CA ALA A 286 17.31 -13.32 3.17
C ALA A 286 17.89 -13.83 1.85
N VAL A 287 17.26 -14.85 1.25
CA VAL A 287 17.69 -15.49 -0.01
C VAL A 287 16.87 -15.05 -1.22
N PHE A 288 16.12 -13.95 -1.10
CA PHE A 288 15.24 -13.43 -2.15
C PHE A 288 16.01 -13.01 -3.41
N PRO A 289 15.42 -13.11 -4.62
CA PRO A 289 16.07 -12.70 -5.86
C PRO A 289 16.43 -11.23 -5.85
N ARG A 290 17.63 -10.90 -6.33
CA ARG A 290 18.14 -9.53 -6.36
C ARG A 290 18.09 -8.98 -7.78
N TRP A 291 17.87 -7.68 -7.90
CA TRP A 291 17.97 -6.98 -9.18
C TRP A 291 19.42 -6.95 -9.65
N GLY A 292 19.68 -7.52 -10.82
CA GLY A 292 20.93 -7.36 -11.56
C GLY A 292 20.73 -6.55 -12.83
N VAL A 293 21.82 -6.33 -13.58
CA VAL A 293 21.85 -5.54 -14.83
C VAL A 293 20.87 -6.04 -15.90
N LEU A 294 20.60 -7.35 -15.93
CA LEU A 294 19.72 -8.01 -16.91
C LEU A 294 18.41 -8.52 -16.27
N GLY A 295 17.95 -7.89 -15.18
CA GLY A 295 16.75 -8.28 -14.46
C GLY A 295 17.03 -9.06 -13.17
N ARG A 296 15.99 -9.67 -12.60
CA ARG A 296 16.10 -10.41 -11.32
C ARG A 296 16.86 -11.72 -11.51
N LYS A 297 17.88 -11.95 -10.69
CA LYS A 297 18.61 -13.22 -10.63
C LYS A 297 18.44 -13.84 -9.24
N ASN A 298 18.46 -15.17 -9.19
CA ASN A 298 18.52 -15.90 -7.93
C ASN A 298 19.75 -15.45 -7.12
N ALA A 299 19.64 -15.49 -5.80
CA ALA A 299 20.77 -15.25 -4.91
C ALA A 299 21.89 -16.29 -5.15
N LYS A 300 23.15 -15.90 -4.95
CA LYS A 300 24.30 -16.80 -5.07
C LYS A 300 24.19 -17.91 -4.00
N GLY A 301 24.18 -19.17 -4.41
CA GLY A 301 23.96 -20.34 -3.55
C GLY A 301 22.50 -20.83 -3.50
N PHE A 302 21.53 -20.07 -4.03
CA PHE A 302 20.13 -20.50 -4.08
C PHE A 302 19.92 -21.78 -4.93
N PRO A 303 20.50 -21.92 -6.13
CA PRO A 303 20.36 -23.15 -6.92
C PRO A 303 20.89 -24.38 -6.18
N ASP A 304 22.02 -24.24 -5.48
CA ASP A 304 22.65 -25.32 -4.71
C ASP A 304 21.77 -25.70 -3.51
N LEU A 305 21.21 -24.72 -2.81
CA LEU A 305 20.27 -24.96 -1.71
C LEU A 305 19.00 -25.68 -2.18
N LEU A 306 18.47 -25.29 -3.34
CA LEU A 306 17.31 -25.92 -3.95
C LEU A 306 17.61 -27.37 -4.37
N ALA A 307 18.79 -27.60 -4.96
CA ALA A 307 19.26 -28.94 -5.34
C ALA A 307 19.47 -29.83 -4.11
N LEU A 308 20.05 -29.29 -3.04
CA LEU A 308 20.27 -29.98 -1.77
C LEU A 308 18.95 -30.39 -1.11
N ALA A 309 17.98 -29.47 -1.03
CA ALA A 309 16.65 -29.76 -0.49
C ALA A 309 15.94 -30.86 -1.29
N ARG A 310 16.09 -30.86 -2.62
CA ARG A 310 15.55 -31.92 -3.49
C ARG A 310 16.24 -33.26 -3.25
N ALA A 311 17.58 -33.28 -3.20
CA ALA A 311 18.36 -34.51 -3.04
C ALA A 311 18.10 -35.20 -1.69
N ARG A 312 17.71 -34.44 -0.67
CA ARG A 312 17.38 -34.94 0.68
C ARG A 312 15.89 -35.09 0.95
N ASP A 313 15.03 -34.96 -0.07
CA ASP A 313 13.57 -35.02 0.05
C ASP A 313 12.98 -34.08 1.12
N TRP A 314 13.58 -32.89 1.30
CA TRP A 314 13.03 -31.83 2.15
C TRP A 314 11.99 -31.02 1.40
N ASP A 315 10.88 -31.68 1.07
CA ASP A 315 9.78 -31.12 0.28
C ASP A 315 9.24 -29.80 0.86
N ASP A 316 9.23 -29.67 2.19
CA ASP A 316 8.83 -28.45 2.91
C ASP A 316 9.77 -27.27 2.63
N VAL A 317 11.08 -27.48 2.74
CA VAL A 317 12.10 -26.46 2.46
C VAL A 317 12.15 -26.14 0.97
N TRP A 318 12.12 -27.15 0.10
CA TRP A 318 12.11 -27.00 -1.35
C TRP A 318 10.88 -26.20 -1.83
N GLY A 319 9.69 -26.54 -1.36
CA GLY A 319 8.46 -25.87 -1.75
C GLY A 319 8.42 -24.42 -1.27
N ALA A 320 8.86 -24.18 -0.03
CA ALA A 320 8.96 -22.83 0.52
C ALA A 320 9.97 -21.97 -0.25
N LEU A 321 11.17 -22.48 -0.55
CA LEU A 321 12.19 -21.78 -1.34
C LEU A 321 11.66 -21.32 -2.70
N LEU A 322 10.94 -22.21 -3.40
CA LEU A 322 10.39 -21.90 -4.72
C LEU A 322 9.30 -20.83 -4.67
N ARG A 323 8.44 -20.90 -3.65
CA ARG A 323 7.34 -19.95 -3.47
C ARG A 323 7.82 -18.57 -3.03
N THR A 324 8.70 -18.51 -2.04
CA THR A 324 9.11 -17.24 -1.42
C THR A 324 10.27 -16.58 -2.17
N SER A 325 11.22 -17.38 -2.67
CA SER A 325 12.58 -16.89 -2.94
C SER A 325 13.13 -17.24 -4.33
N ALA A 326 12.38 -17.96 -5.17
CA ALA A 326 12.77 -18.18 -6.56
C ALA A 326 12.44 -16.97 -7.46
N THR A 327 13.15 -16.87 -8.58
CA THR A 327 12.67 -16.11 -9.75
C THR A 327 11.53 -16.84 -10.45
N SER A 328 10.77 -16.13 -11.28
CA SER A 328 9.68 -16.72 -12.07
C SER A 328 10.19 -17.82 -13.01
N GLU A 329 11.40 -17.67 -13.56
CA GLU A 329 12.00 -18.64 -14.49
C GLU A 329 12.34 -19.95 -13.78
N THR A 330 12.92 -19.87 -12.57
CA THR A 330 13.25 -21.07 -11.78
C THR A 330 11.99 -21.77 -11.28
N TYR A 331 10.99 -21.00 -10.85
CA TYR A 331 9.69 -21.55 -10.46
C TYR A 331 9.00 -22.24 -11.64
N ASP A 332 8.91 -21.60 -12.80
CA ASP A 332 8.30 -22.15 -14.02
C ASP A 332 9.02 -23.43 -14.49
N ALA A 333 10.35 -23.41 -14.49
CA ALA A 333 11.16 -24.57 -14.87
C ALA A 333 10.88 -25.78 -13.96
N GLU A 334 10.71 -25.57 -12.67
CA GLU A 334 10.44 -26.65 -11.73
C GLU A 334 9.02 -27.20 -11.86
N VAL A 335 8.01 -26.33 -12.04
CA VAL A 335 6.64 -26.77 -12.32
C VAL A 335 6.61 -27.55 -13.64
N ARG A 336 7.32 -27.09 -14.68
CA ARG A 336 7.44 -27.80 -15.95
C ARG A 336 8.10 -29.16 -15.79
N ARG A 337 9.15 -29.26 -14.98
CA ARG A 337 9.84 -30.52 -14.68
C ARG A 337 8.88 -31.52 -14.05
N LEU A 338 8.10 -31.10 -13.05
CA LEU A 338 7.10 -31.96 -12.39
C LEU A 338 5.96 -32.34 -13.34
N ALA A 339 5.45 -31.40 -14.14
CA ALA A 339 4.41 -31.67 -15.12
C ALA A 339 4.84 -32.75 -16.13
N ARG A 340 6.12 -32.73 -16.54
CA ARG A 340 6.69 -33.69 -17.51
C ARG A 340 7.26 -34.98 -16.88
N ASP A 341 7.32 -35.07 -15.56
CA ASP A 341 7.91 -36.24 -14.87
C ASP A 341 6.98 -37.45 -14.94
N SER A 342 7.11 -38.25 -16.00
CA SER A 342 6.36 -39.49 -16.18
C SER A 342 6.91 -40.68 -15.39
N ALA A 343 8.11 -40.56 -14.81
CA ALA A 343 8.75 -41.64 -14.06
C ALA A 343 8.23 -41.73 -12.61
N SER A 344 7.90 -40.59 -12.00
CA SER A 344 7.34 -40.56 -10.65
C SER A 344 5.85 -40.94 -10.60
N PRO A 345 5.38 -41.60 -9.52
CA PRO A 345 3.95 -41.86 -9.30
C PRO A 345 3.12 -40.56 -9.33
N PRO A 346 1.97 -40.51 -10.04
CA PRO A 346 1.17 -39.30 -10.17
C PRO A 346 0.81 -38.62 -8.83
N ALA A 347 0.48 -39.39 -7.80
CA ALA A 347 0.15 -38.87 -6.47
C ALA A 347 1.31 -38.10 -5.81
N ARG A 348 2.57 -38.55 -5.98
CA ARG A 348 3.75 -37.86 -5.46
C ARG A 348 3.98 -36.54 -6.19
N THR A 349 3.86 -36.56 -7.52
CA THR A 349 3.97 -35.36 -8.36
C THR A 349 2.89 -34.34 -8.02
N GLN A 350 1.64 -34.79 -7.88
CA GLN A 350 0.51 -33.94 -7.51
C GLN A 350 0.72 -33.31 -6.12
N ARG A 351 1.17 -34.08 -5.12
CA ARG A 351 1.51 -33.54 -3.79
C ARG A 351 2.57 -32.43 -3.86
N ARG A 352 3.65 -32.65 -4.62
CA ARG A 352 4.70 -31.62 -4.80
C ARG A 352 4.18 -30.39 -5.53
N LEU A 353 3.35 -30.56 -6.56
CA LEU A 353 2.70 -29.45 -7.26
C LEU A 353 1.79 -28.65 -6.32
N LEU A 354 1.00 -29.32 -5.46
CA LEU A 354 0.15 -28.65 -4.48
C LEU A 354 0.93 -27.82 -3.46
N GLN A 355 2.15 -28.22 -3.10
CA GLN A 355 3.02 -27.41 -2.23
C GLN A 355 3.47 -26.11 -2.91
N LEU A 356 3.61 -26.11 -4.24
CA LEU A 356 3.99 -24.93 -5.02
C LEU A 356 2.82 -23.99 -5.31
N ALA A 357 1.60 -24.50 -5.32
CA ALA A 357 0.41 -23.72 -5.60
C ALA A 357 0.15 -22.61 -4.56
N GLY A 358 -0.48 -21.52 -5.01
CA GLY A 358 -0.92 -20.40 -4.19
C GLY A 358 0.06 -19.24 -4.09
N ALA A 359 -0.21 -18.34 -3.14
CA ALA A 359 0.63 -17.17 -2.90
C ALA A 359 1.95 -17.56 -2.25
N GLY A 360 3.06 -17.14 -2.85
CA GLY A 360 4.40 -17.35 -2.31
C GLY A 360 4.79 -16.39 -1.19
N GLY A 361 3.97 -15.36 -0.93
CA GLY A 361 4.11 -14.46 0.19
C GLY A 361 3.08 -13.33 0.11
N ASP A 362 2.59 -12.90 1.27
CA ASP A 362 1.56 -11.88 1.40
C ASP A 362 2.11 -10.67 2.16
N TRP A 363 1.89 -9.48 1.61
CA TRP A 363 2.20 -8.21 2.26
C TRP A 363 0.90 -7.64 2.77
N ASN A 364 0.71 -7.64 4.08
CA ASN A 364 -0.48 -7.09 4.72
C ASN A 364 -0.17 -5.68 5.22
N LEU A 365 -0.52 -4.67 4.44
CA LEU A 365 -0.50 -3.27 4.84
C LEU A 365 -1.92 -2.86 5.29
N PRO A 366 -2.08 -1.85 6.16
CA PRO A 366 -3.41 -1.35 6.54
C PRO A 366 -4.24 -0.99 5.30
N GLY A 367 -5.30 -1.76 5.04
CA GLY A 367 -6.19 -1.57 3.88
C GLY A 367 -5.67 -2.10 2.52
N LEU A 368 -4.48 -2.72 2.45
CA LEU A 368 -3.91 -3.28 1.22
C LEU A 368 -3.19 -4.61 1.48
N GLY A 369 -3.76 -5.71 0.97
CA GLY A 369 -3.10 -7.01 0.90
C GLY A 369 -2.50 -7.24 -0.48
N LEU A 370 -1.20 -7.51 -0.58
CA LEU A 370 -0.54 -7.90 -1.83
C LEU A 370 -0.03 -9.33 -1.72
N ALA A 371 -0.69 -10.25 -2.42
CA ALA A 371 -0.24 -11.62 -2.57
C ALA A 371 0.68 -11.76 -3.78
N ARG A 372 1.87 -12.33 -3.59
CA ARG A 372 2.80 -12.64 -4.69
C ARG A 372 2.50 -14.04 -5.23
N VAL A 373 1.88 -14.12 -6.40
CA VAL A 373 1.73 -15.37 -7.17
C VAL A 373 2.72 -15.36 -8.33
N LEU A 374 3.49 -16.44 -8.51
CA LEU A 374 4.45 -16.57 -9.60
C LEU A 374 3.76 -17.11 -10.86
N PRO A 375 3.73 -16.36 -11.98
CA PRO A 375 3.04 -16.80 -13.19
C PRO A 375 3.78 -17.94 -13.86
N LEU A 376 3.04 -18.86 -14.47
CA LEU A 376 3.59 -19.86 -15.39
C LEU A 376 3.71 -19.30 -16.80
N THR A 377 4.60 -19.86 -17.59
CA THR A 377 4.62 -19.67 -19.05
C THR A 377 3.52 -20.50 -19.71
N ASP A 378 3.11 -20.12 -20.91
CA ASP A 378 2.07 -20.83 -21.67
C ASP A 378 2.43 -22.30 -21.94
N ALA A 379 3.70 -22.59 -22.24
CA ALA A 379 4.18 -23.95 -22.43
C ALA A 379 4.08 -24.80 -21.14
N THR A 380 4.37 -24.22 -19.97
CA THR A 380 4.29 -24.92 -18.69
C THR A 380 2.85 -25.10 -18.25
N ALA A 381 2.02 -24.06 -18.38
CA ALA A 381 0.60 -24.12 -18.08
C ALA A 381 -0.11 -25.18 -18.94
N THR A 382 0.19 -25.23 -20.24
CA THR A 382 -0.36 -26.23 -21.16
C THR A 382 0.10 -27.65 -20.79
N ALA A 383 1.38 -27.84 -20.46
CA ALA A 383 1.88 -29.15 -20.03
C ALA A 383 1.26 -29.62 -18.71
N LEU A 384 1.04 -28.69 -17.76
CA LEU A 384 0.37 -28.97 -16.50
C LEU A 384 -1.10 -29.34 -16.74
N TYR A 385 -1.80 -28.56 -17.56
CA TYR A 385 -3.21 -28.81 -17.92
C TYR A 385 -3.41 -30.17 -18.59
N ALA A 386 -2.54 -30.52 -19.53
CA ALA A 386 -2.62 -31.79 -20.24
C ALA A 386 -2.53 -33.03 -19.32
N ARG A 387 -1.88 -32.90 -18.16
CA ARG A 387 -1.67 -34.01 -17.23
C ARG A 387 -2.54 -33.95 -15.97
N PHE A 388 -2.77 -32.76 -15.45
CA PHE A 388 -3.48 -32.50 -14.19
C PHE A 388 -4.44 -31.30 -14.36
N PRO A 389 -5.51 -31.44 -15.16
CA PRO A 389 -6.42 -30.35 -15.47
C PRO A 389 -7.07 -29.75 -14.22
N GLU A 390 -7.39 -30.57 -13.22
CA GLU A 390 -7.93 -30.15 -11.93
C GLU A 390 -7.01 -29.20 -11.16
N LEU A 391 -5.68 -29.35 -11.31
CA LEU A 391 -4.73 -28.43 -10.69
C LEU A 391 -4.80 -27.04 -11.33
N VAL A 392 -4.95 -26.96 -12.65
CA VAL A 392 -5.07 -25.69 -13.38
C VAL A 392 -6.42 -25.02 -13.11
N ARG A 393 -7.51 -25.79 -12.96
CA ARG A 393 -8.83 -25.28 -12.58
C ARG A 393 -8.89 -24.75 -11.14
N GLY A 394 -8.09 -25.31 -10.24
CA GLY A 394 -8.12 -24.95 -8.82
C GLY A 394 -6.81 -24.33 -8.32
N PRO A 395 -5.92 -25.09 -7.66
CA PRO A 395 -4.73 -24.55 -6.99
C PRO A 395 -3.81 -23.66 -7.85
N PHE A 396 -3.63 -23.99 -9.13
CA PHE A 396 -2.81 -23.23 -10.08
C PHE A 396 -3.57 -22.18 -10.88
N ARG A 397 -4.89 -22.03 -10.66
CA ARG A 397 -5.75 -21.10 -11.40
C ARG A 397 -5.16 -19.68 -11.44
N MET A 398 -4.67 -19.17 -10.31
CA MET A 398 -4.07 -17.84 -10.25
C MET A 398 -2.68 -17.74 -10.88
N HIS A 399 -1.97 -18.85 -11.08
CA HIS A 399 -0.67 -18.89 -11.77
C HIS A 399 -0.81 -18.85 -13.30
N VAL A 400 -2.02 -19.09 -13.82
CA VAL A 400 -2.39 -18.93 -15.24
C VAL A 400 -3.34 -17.76 -15.45
N ALA A 401 -3.43 -16.85 -14.48
CA ALA A 401 -4.22 -15.64 -14.65
C ALA A 401 -3.57 -14.76 -15.72
N SER A 402 -4.25 -14.62 -16.87
CA SER A 402 -3.83 -13.79 -18.01
C SER A 402 -3.74 -12.31 -17.59
N GLY A 403 -2.63 -11.92 -16.97
CA GLY A 403 -2.34 -10.54 -16.54
C GLY A 403 -1.59 -9.77 -17.63
N TRP A 404 -0.91 -8.68 -17.24
CA TRP A 404 -0.13 -7.82 -18.15
C TRP A 404 1.02 -8.52 -18.91
N ARG A 405 1.32 -9.80 -18.64
CA ARG A 405 2.57 -10.46 -19.07
C ARG A 405 2.41 -11.70 -19.96
N ALA A 406 1.22 -12.31 -20.06
CA ALA A 406 1.02 -13.51 -20.89
C ALA A 406 -0.44 -13.70 -21.30
N ALA A 407 -0.67 -13.97 -22.58
CA ALA A 407 -2.01 -14.22 -23.16
C ALA A 407 -2.47 -15.68 -23.05
N TYR A 408 -1.53 -16.62 -22.90
CA TYR A 408 -1.77 -18.08 -22.83
C TYR A 408 -2.49 -18.70 -24.05
N PRO A 409 -2.09 -18.42 -25.30
CA PRO A 409 -2.80 -18.90 -26.49
C PRO A 409 -2.90 -20.42 -26.56
N LYS A 410 -1.86 -21.17 -26.20
CA LYS A 410 -1.89 -22.65 -26.27
C LYS A 410 -2.83 -23.24 -25.22
N LEU A 411 -2.82 -22.70 -24.00
CA LEU A 411 -3.74 -23.14 -22.96
C LEU A 411 -5.20 -22.88 -23.35
N VAL A 412 -5.49 -21.69 -23.89
CA VAL A 412 -6.84 -21.32 -24.36
C VAL A 412 -7.32 -22.28 -25.44
N MET A 413 -6.50 -22.55 -26.47
CA MET A 413 -6.87 -23.49 -27.54
C MET A 413 -7.13 -24.90 -26.98
N ARG A 414 -6.32 -25.37 -26.03
CA ARG A 414 -6.51 -26.68 -25.39
C ARG A 414 -7.77 -26.75 -24.53
N ALA A 415 -8.13 -25.66 -23.84
CA ALA A 415 -9.38 -25.57 -23.10
C ALA A 415 -10.60 -25.57 -24.04
N LEU A 416 -10.50 -24.88 -25.19
CA LEU A 416 -11.54 -24.91 -26.23
C LEU A 416 -11.71 -26.31 -26.83
N GLU A 417 -10.62 -26.97 -27.23
CA GLU A 417 -10.63 -28.35 -27.74
C GLU A 417 -11.27 -29.34 -26.75
N ALA A 418 -11.06 -29.12 -25.46
CA ALA A 418 -11.60 -29.96 -24.39
C ALA A 418 -13.02 -29.59 -23.95
N ASN A 419 -13.60 -28.50 -24.48
CA ASN A 419 -14.83 -27.88 -23.98
C ASN A 419 -14.78 -27.65 -22.45
N ASP A 420 -13.63 -27.20 -21.93
CA ASP A 420 -13.42 -26.94 -20.51
C ASP A 420 -13.97 -25.57 -20.13
N GLU A 421 -15.29 -25.53 -20.04
CA GLU A 421 -16.08 -24.36 -19.77
C GLU A 421 -15.61 -23.63 -18.48
N ASP A 422 -15.33 -24.33 -17.37
CA ASP A 422 -14.91 -23.67 -16.12
C ASP A 422 -13.58 -22.91 -16.27
N LEU A 423 -12.61 -23.50 -16.98
CA LEU A 423 -11.33 -22.85 -17.26
C LEU A 423 -11.50 -21.70 -18.27
N LEU A 424 -12.36 -21.86 -19.29
CA LEU A 424 -12.64 -20.83 -20.28
C LEU A 424 -13.27 -19.59 -19.65
N ASP A 425 -14.24 -19.75 -18.73
CA ASP A 425 -14.83 -18.63 -17.98
C ASP A 425 -13.76 -17.87 -17.19
N PHE A 426 -12.85 -18.60 -16.55
CA PHE A 426 -11.74 -17.98 -15.83
C PHE A 426 -10.80 -17.20 -16.77
N LEU A 427 -10.34 -17.82 -17.85
CA LEU A 427 -9.43 -17.19 -18.80
C LEU A 427 -10.10 -15.98 -19.46
N ALA A 428 -11.38 -16.06 -19.79
CA ALA A 428 -12.19 -14.95 -20.28
C ALA A 428 -12.28 -13.81 -19.25
N SER A 429 -12.44 -14.11 -17.96
CA SER A 429 -12.46 -13.09 -16.90
C SER A 429 -11.18 -12.25 -16.85
N ARG A 430 -10.03 -12.85 -17.19
CA ARG A 430 -8.72 -12.20 -17.22
C ARG A 430 -8.47 -11.49 -18.55
N ALA A 431 -8.87 -12.10 -19.66
CA ALA A 431 -8.75 -11.51 -20.98
C ALA A 431 -9.67 -10.30 -21.18
N ALA A 432 -10.88 -10.30 -20.60
CA ALA A 432 -11.87 -9.24 -20.74
C ALA A 432 -11.47 -7.92 -20.06
N MET A 433 -10.41 -7.90 -19.26
CA MET A 433 -9.85 -6.68 -18.64
C MET A 433 -8.56 -6.19 -19.33
N HIS A 434 -8.06 -6.91 -20.33
CA HIS A 434 -6.80 -6.57 -21.00
C HIS A 434 -7.02 -5.58 -22.16
N THR A 435 -6.19 -4.53 -22.22
CA THR A 435 -6.13 -3.62 -23.37
C THR A 435 -4.83 -3.91 -24.14
N PRO A 436 -4.90 -4.48 -25.35
CA PRO A 436 -3.70 -4.80 -26.13
C PRO A 436 -2.79 -3.57 -26.31
N ALA A 437 -1.49 -3.75 -26.05
CA ALA A 437 -0.45 -2.73 -26.20
C ALA A 437 0.60 -3.14 -27.25
N ALA A 438 1.33 -2.16 -27.79
CA ALA A 438 2.36 -2.40 -28.80
C ALA A 438 3.44 -3.36 -28.26
N GLY A 439 3.62 -4.50 -28.94
CA GLY A 439 4.63 -5.54 -28.61
C GLY A 439 4.08 -6.91 -28.20
N SER A 440 2.86 -6.99 -27.65
CA SER A 440 2.19 -8.27 -27.31
C SER A 440 0.84 -8.47 -28.01
N ALA A 441 0.50 -7.56 -28.92
CA ALA A 441 -0.80 -7.48 -29.58
C ALA A 441 -1.21 -8.79 -30.27
N LYS A 442 -0.29 -9.46 -30.98
CA LYS A 442 -0.64 -10.64 -31.79
C LYS A 442 -1.14 -11.84 -30.98
N GLU A 443 -0.48 -12.18 -29.88
CA GLU A 443 -0.92 -13.29 -29.02
C GLU A 443 -2.24 -12.96 -28.31
N TRP A 444 -2.41 -11.70 -27.90
CA TRP A 444 -3.64 -11.23 -27.29
C TRP A 444 -4.81 -11.17 -28.26
N GLU A 445 -4.60 -10.70 -29.49
CA GLU A 445 -5.60 -10.70 -30.56
C GLU A 445 -6.11 -12.12 -30.81
N GLN A 446 -5.20 -13.09 -30.96
CA GLN A 446 -5.56 -14.50 -31.13
C GLN A 446 -6.46 -15.01 -29.99
N VAL A 447 -6.08 -14.75 -28.74
CA VAL A 447 -6.84 -15.20 -27.57
C VAL A 447 -8.20 -14.51 -27.47
N LEU A 448 -8.23 -13.20 -27.68
CA LEU A 448 -9.47 -12.42 -27.61
C LEU A 448 -10.45 -12.83 -28.71
N ASP A 449 -9.97 -13.10 -29.92
CA ASP A 449 -10.80 -13.56 -31.03
C ASP A 449 -11.31 -14.98 -30.83
N ALA A 450 -10.46 -15.90 -30.35
CA ALA A 450 -10.85 -17.28 -30.07
C ALA A 450 -11.93 -17.32 -28.97
N LEU A 451 -11.73 -16.59 -27.86
CA LEU A 451 -12.72 -16.52 -26.79
C LEU A 451 -14.00 -15.81 -27.25
N ALA A 452 -13.91 -14.69 -27.96
CA ALA A 452 -15.10 -14.00 -28.46
C ALA A 452 -15.92 -14.90 -29.41
N ALA A 453 -15.26 -15.63 -30.31
CA ALA A 453 -15.92 -16.58 -31.21
C ALA A 453 -16.59 -17.73 -30.43
N HIS A 454 -15.93 -18.28 -29.41
CA HIS A 454 -16.51 -19.30 -28.52
C HIS A 454 -17.81 -18.81 -27.87
N TYR A 455 -17.78 -17.64 -27.23
CA TYR A 455 -18.97 -17.10 -26.58
C TYR A 455 -20.07 -16.72 -27.60
N GLU A 456 -19.72 -16.19 -28.77
CA GLU A 456 -20.71 -15.87 -29.82
C GLU A 456 -21.43 -17.11 -30.35
N ALA A 457 -20.77 -18.28 -30.35
CA ALA A 457 -21.34 -19.55 -30.76
C ALA A 457 -22.24 -20.22 -29.71
N LEU A 458 -22.21 -19.76 -28.45
CA LEU A 458 -23.04 -20.32 -27.39
C LEU A 458 -24.53 -20.08 -27.67
N PRO A 459 -25.41 -21.03 -27.32
CA PRO A 459 -26.85 -20.85 -27.42
C PRO A 459 -27.33 -19.61 -26.65
N LYS A 460 -28.02 -18.72 -27.38
CA LYS A 460 -28.70 -17.54 -26.81
C LYS A 460 -30.02 -17.95 -26.17
N GLU A 461 -30.71 -18.89 -26.80
CA GLU A 461 -31.89 -19.55 -26.24
C GLU A 461 -31.51 -20.39 -25.02
N GLY A 462 -32.36 -20.40 -23.99
CA GLY A 462 -32.07 -21.11 -22.74
C GLY A 462 -31.01 -20.44 -21.83
N GLY A 463 -30.56 -19.23 -22.17
CA GLY A 463 -29.74 -18.38 -21.29
C GLY A 463 -28.29 -18.84 -21.10
N VAL A 464 -27.80 -19.79 -21.91
CA VAL A 464 -26.45 -20.36 -21.75
C VAL A 464 -25.39 -19.27 -21.90
N PHE A 465 -25.43 -18.49 -22.99
CA PHE A 465 -24.52 -17.36 -23.17
C PHE A 465 -24.52 -16.41 -21.96
N ALA A 466 -25.71 -16.01 -21.50
CA ALA A 466 -25.86 -15.02 -20.42
C ALA A 466 -25.27 -15.51 -19.09
N ARG A 467 -25.51 -16.77 -18.71
CA ARG A 467 -24.94 -17.36 -17.49
C ARG A 467 -23.41 -17.42 -17.56
N ARG A 468 -22.86 -17.89 -18.68
CA ARG A 468 -21.41 -18.07 -18.85
C ARG A 468 -20.69 -16.71 -18.91
N ALA A 469 -21.23 -15.76 -19.65
CA ALA A 469 -20.70 -14.39 -19.67
C ALA A 469 -20.79 -13.73 -18.29
N ALA A 470 -21.88 -13.94 -17.54
CA ALA A 470 -22.01 -13.44 -16.17
C ALA A 470 -21.02 -14.10 -15.20
N ASN A 471 -20.75 -15.40 -15.31
CA ASN A 471 -19.70 -16.07 -14.54
C ASN A 471 -18.31 -15.47 -14.80
N ALA A 472 -17.97 -15.26 -16.08
CA ALA A 472 -16.71 -14.64 -16.46
C ALA A 472 -16.62 -13.21 -15.91
N LEU A 473 -17.68 -12.39 -16.08
CA LEU A 473 -17.76 -11.02 -15.56
C LEU A 473 -17.73 -10.95 -14.03
N GLY A 474 -18.36 -11.89 -13.33
CA GLY A 474 -18.36 -12.00 -11.87
C GLY A 474 -16.98 -12.33 -11.29
N ALA A 475 -16.11 -12.98 -12.07
CA ALA A 475 -14.75 -13.30 -11.67
C ALA A 475 -13.73 -12.17 -11.92
N LEU A 476 -14.14 -11.03 -12.50
CA LEU A 476 -13.26 -9.86 -12.66
C LEU A 476 -12.91 -9.28 -11.28
N PRO A 477 -11.64 -9.03 -10.95
CA PRO A 477 -11.28 -8.47 -9.66
C PRO A 477 -11.80 -7.02 -9.54
N ALA A 478 -12.07 -6.56 -8.31
CA ALA A 478 -12.38 -5.16 -8.06
C ALA A 478 -11.24 -4.25 -8.56
N TYR A 479 -11.61 -3.09 -9.12
CA TYR A 479 -10.65 -2.06 -9.59
C TYR A 479 -9.63 -2.53 -10.63
N SER A 480 -9.90 -3.64 -11.34
CA SER A 480 -9.01 -4.19 -12.36
C SER A 480 -9.05 -3.47 -13.72
N ILE A 481 -10.13 -2.75 -14.01
CA ILE A 481 -10.33 -1.98 -15.25
C ILE A 481 -9.99 -0.52 -14.99
N TRP A 482 -8.94 -0.02 -15.64
CA TRP A 482 -8.42 1.34 -15.48
C TRP A 482 -8.99 2.33 -16.49
N ASN A 483 -9.11 1.92 -17.76
CA ASN A 483 -9.67 2.75 -18.83
C ASN A 483 -10.73 1.94 -19.60
N PHE A 484 -11.98 2.11 -19.20
CA PHE A 484 -13.10 1.35 -19.75
C PHE A 484 -13.36 1.67 -21.22
N ASP A 485 -13.23 2.93 -21.63
CA ASP A 485 -13.50 3.32 -23.02
C ASP A 485 -12.46 2.74 -23.98
N ALA A 486 -11.17 2.83 -23.62
CA ALA A 486 -10.09 2.20 -24.41
C ALA A 486 -10.18 0.67 -24.43
N LEU A 487 -10.64 0.06 -23.32
CA LEU A 487 -10.88 -1.37 -23.25
C LEU A 487 -11.97 -1.77 -24.26
N LEU A 488 -13.10 -1.08 -24.28
CA LEU A 488 -14.17 -1.35 -25.23
C LEU A 488 -13.74 -1.09 -26.68
N GLU A 489 -12.89 -0.10 -26.94
CA GLU A 489 -12.39 0.14 -28.29
C GLU A 489 -11.54 -1.04 -28.81
N LYS A 490 -10.65 -1.57 -27.97
CA LYS A 490 -9.58 -2.49 -28.39
C LYS A 490 -9.82 -3.96 -28.06
N ASN A 491 -10.79 -4.28 -27.21
CA ASN A 491 -11.04 -5.64 -26.75
C ASN A 491 -12.41 -6.12 -27.25
N ARG A 492 -12.40 -7.02 -28.25
CA ARG A 492 -13.63 -7.59 -28.84
C ARG A 492 -14.46 -8.37 -27.82
N LEU A 493 -13.82 -9.17 -26.95
CA LEU A 493 -14.50 -9.93 -25.91
C LEU A 493 -15.20 -9.00 -24.91
N ALA A 494 -14.54 -7.92 -24.48
CA ALA A 494 -15.14 -6.92 -23.60
C ALA A 494 -16.36 -6.26 -24.27
N ARG A 495 -16.29 -5.91 -25.56
CA ARG A 495 -17.46 -5.39 -26.30
C ARG A 495 -18.62 -6.37 -26.35
N LEU A 496 -18.33 -7.65 -26.61
CA LEU A 496 -19.35 -8.71 -26.59
C LEU A 496 -20.06 -8.74 -25.23
N PHE A 497 -19.29 -8.75 -24.13
CA PHE A 497 -19.84 -8.82 -22.78
C PHE A 497 -20.57 -7.55 -22.30
N PHE A 498 -20.09 -6.35 -22.64
CA PHE A 498 -20.58 -5.09 -22.06
C PHE A 498 -21.52 -4.26 -22.94
N LEU A 499 -21.57 -4.49 -24.25
CA LEU A 499 -22.34 -3.66 -25.19
C LEU A 499 -23.31 -4.43 -26.10
N ARG A 500 -23.01 -5.69 -26.44
CA ARG A 500 -23.75 -6.42 -27.50
C ARG A 500 -24.74 -7.46 -26.98
N SER A 501 -24.96 -7.51 -25.67
CA SER A 501 -25.55 -8.69 -25.00
C SER A 501 -26.72 -8.38 -24.05
N ASP A 502 -27.21 -7.14 -24.08
CA ASP A 502 -28.15 -6.63 -23.08
C ASP A 502 -29.46 -7.44 -23.02
N ASP A 503 -30.01 -7.80 -24.17
CA ASP A 503 -31.26 -8.56 -24.24
C ASP A 503 -31.08 -10.01 -23.77
N PHE A 504 -29.89 -10.60 -23.98
CA PHE A 504 -29.58 -11.95 -23.52
C PHE A 504 -29.49 -12.02 -21.98
N TYR A 505 -28.90 -11.01 -21.34
CA TYR A 505 -28.87 -10.95 -19.89
C TYR A 505 -30.27 -10.77 -19.28
N LEU A 506 -31.11 -9.91 -19.85
CA LEU A 506 -32.48 -9.72 -19.36
C LEU A 506 -33.36 -10.96 -19.52
N ALA A 507 -33.06 -11.83 -20.47
CA ALA A 507 -33.72 -13.12 -20.65
C ALA A 507 -33.36 -14.15 -19.56
N GLU A 508 -32.24 -13.98 -18.83
CA GLU A 508 -31.76 -14.86 -17.77
C GLU A 508 -31.62 -14.10 -16.43
N PRO A 509 -32.67 -14.08 -15.58
CA PRO A 509 -32.67 -13.30 -14.35
C PRO A 509 -31.55 -13.63 -13.36
N ARG A 510 -31.05 -14.87 -13.35
CA ARG A 510 -29.93 -15.26 -12.46
C ARG A 510 -28.64 -14.54 -12.85
N ALA A 511 -28.35 -14.46 -14.15
CA ALA A 511 -27.18 -13.75 -14.67
C ALA A 511 -27.19 -12.27 -14.24
N VAL A 512 -28.34 -11.59 -14.27
CA VAL A 512 -28.45 -10.20 -13.82
C VAL A 512 -28.13 -10.05 -12.33
N ARG A 513 -28.55 -11.00 -11.50
CA ARG A 513 -28.20 -11.02 -10.07
C ARG A 513 -26.70 -11.18 -9.87
N ASP A 514 -26.07 -12.11 -10.59
CA ASP A 514 -24.61 -12.33 -10.53
C ASP A 514 -23.85 -11.05 -10.93
N LEU A 515 -24.34 -10.31 -11.94
CA LEU A 515 -23.75 -9.03 -12.36
C LEU A 515 -23.89 -7.93 -11.28
N LEU A 516 -24.98 -7.93 -10.48
CA LEU A 516 -25.17 -6.99 -9.36
C LEU A 516 -24.24 -7.29 -8.20
N GLU A 517 -23.99 -8.58 -7.94
CA GLU A 517 -23.12 -9.07 -6.85
C GLU A 517 -21.63 -9.05 -7.23
N ALA A 518 -21.31 -8.85 -8.51
CA ALA A 518 -19.94 -8.78 -9.01
C ALA A 518 -19.11 -7.71 -8.28
N PRO A 519 -17.83 -7.99 -7.96
CA PRO A 519 -16.96 -7.06 -7.24
C PRO A 519 -16.46 -5.89 -8.10
N GLN A 520 -16.57 -5.97 -9.43
CA GLN A 520 -16.12 -4.96 -10.37
C GLN A 520 -17.23 -3.92 -10.67
N ILE A 521 -16.93 -2.63 -10.44
CA ILE A 521 -17.91 -1.53 -10.59
C ILE A 521 -18.49 -1.39 -11.99
N HIS A 522 -17.70 -1.70 -13.03
CA HIS A 522 -18.17 -1.64 -14.42
C HIS A 522 -19.21 -2.72 -14.73
N VAL A 523 -19.12 -3.88 -14.07
CA VAL A 523 -20.06 -5.00 -14.19
C VAL A 523 -21.37 -4.67 -13.48
N GLN A 524 -21.29 -4.10 -12.28
CA GLN A 524 -22.46 -3.58 -11.58
C GLN A 524 -23.14 -2.46 -12.38
N ALA A 525 -22.36 -1.57 -13.00
CA ALA A 525 -22.90 -0.51 -13.86
C ALA A 525 -23.61 -1.05 -15.11
N LEU A 526 -23.15 -2.18 -15.67
CA LEU A 526 -23.89 -2.91 -16.70
C LEU A 526 -25.24 -3.38 -16.14
N ALA A 527 -25.26 -4.08 -15.00
CA ALA A 527 -26.50 -4.56 -14.39
C ALA A 527 -27.52 -3.44 -14.13
N PHE A 528 -27.09 -2.30 -13.56
CA PHE A 528 -27.97 -1.15 -13.34
C PHE A 528 -28.53 -0.58 -14.64
N ARG A 529 -27.72 -0.54 -15.71
CA ARG A 529 -28.17 -0.08 -17.02
C ARG A 529 -29.22 -1.02 -17.61
N LEU A 530 -29.01 -2.33 -17.51
CA LEU A 530 -29.96 -3.35 -17.98
C LEU A 530 -31.30 -3.23 -17.25
N LEU A 531 -31.24 -3.13 -15.92
CA LEU A 531 -32.43 -3.01 -15.07
C LEU A 531 -33.14 -1.66 -15.20
N GLY A 532 -32.44 -0.61 -15.65
CA GLY A 532 -33.00 0.71 -15.91
C GLY A 532 -33.61 0.88 -17.31
N ARG A 533 -33.60 -0.14 -18.18
CA ARG A 533 -34.23 -0.05 -19.51
C ARG A 533 -35.74 0.04 -19.40
N ASP A 534 -36.36 0.82 -20.26
CA ASP A 534 -37.81 0.98 -20.26
C ASP A 534 -38.51 -0.19 -20.96
N CYS A 535 -38.57 -1.35 -20.28
CA CYS A 535 -39.32 -2.51 -20.76
C CYS A 535 -39.90 -3.33 -19.60
N ALA A 536 -40.98 -4.06 -19.88
CA ALA A 536 -41.68 -4.86 -18.86
C ALA A 536 -40.75 -5.88 -18.18
N LYS A 537 -39.83 -6.50 -18.95
CA LYS A 537 -38.89 -7.48 -18.43
C LYS A 537 -37.89 -6.87 -17.46
N ALA A 538 -37.33 -5.70 -17.77
CA ALA A 538 -36.41 -5.01 -16.87
C ALA A 538 -37.09 -4.62 -15.54
N ARG A 539 -38.36 -4.17 -15.60
CA ARG A 539 -39.16 -3.87 -14.39
C ARG A 539 -39.35 -5.11 -13.51
N GLU A 540 -39.73 -6.23 -14.12
CA GLU A 540 -39.88 -7.52 -13.42
C GLU A 540 -38.57 -7.97 -12.76
N VAL A 541 -37.46 -7.98 -13.50
CA VAL A 541 -36.16 -8.43 -12.98
C VAL A 541 -35.62 -7.45 -11.93
N ALA A 542 -35.86 -6.14 -12.08
CA ALA A 542 -35.47 -5.14 -11.09
C ALA A 542 -36.22 -5.36 -9.76
N ALA A 543 -37.53 -5.62 -9.81
CA ALA A 543 -38.31 -5.92 -8.62
C ALA A 543 -37.84 -7.20 -7.90
N ARG A 544 -37.44 -8.24 -8.65
CA ARG A 544 -36.87 -9.48 -8.08
C ARG A 544 -35.52 -9.29 -7.38
N ASN A 545 -34.79 -8.22 -7.67
CA ASN A 545 -33.47 -7.90 -7.09
C ASN A 545 -33.51 -6.66 -6.19
N LEU A 546 -34.70 -6.35 -5.64
CA LEU A 546 -34.92 -5.17 -4.81
C LEU A 546 -34.02 -5.13 -3.57
N ASP A 547 -33.71 -6.30 -3.00
CA ASP A 547 -32.80 -6.50 -1.87
C ASP A 547 -31.41 -5.92 -2.12
N LEU A 548 -30.86 -6.15 -3.31
CA LEU A 548 -29.56 -5.62 -3.74
C LEU A 548 -29.64 -4.16 -4.19
N LEU A 549 -30.72 -3.79 -4.89
CA LEU A 549 -30.89 -2.43 -5.42
C LEU A 549 -31.06 -1.40 -4.31
N GLN A 550 -31.85 -1.67 -3.27
CA GLN A 550 -32.09 -0.69 -2.20
C GLN A 550 -30.80 -0.28 -1.46
N ALA A 551 -29.82 -1.18 -1.36
CA ALA A 551 -28.54 -0.90 -0.72
C ALA A 551 -27.71 0.15 -1.49
N THR A 552 -27.98 0.35 -2.79
CA THR A 552 -27.29 1.33 -3.62
C THR A 552 -27.54 2.78 -3.19
N LEU A 553 -28.67 3.04 -2.54
CA LEU A 553 -29.02 4.37 -2.02
C LEU A 553 -28.02 4.83 -0.95
N LEU A 554 -27.58 3.93 -0.08
CA LEU A 554 -26.81 4.28 1.11
C LEU A 554 -25.31 3.97 0.99
N ARG A 555 -24.90 3.11 0.05
CA ARG A 555 -23.48 2.80 -0.15
C ARG A 555 -22.77 3.86 -1.01
N PRO A 556 -21.43 4.02 -0.87
CA PRO A 556 -20.64 4.87 -1.77
C PRO A 556 -20.70 4.36 -3.22
N LEU A 557 -21.01 5.24 -4.16
CA LEU A 557 -21.07 4.96 -5.60
C LEU A 557 -20.59 6.18 -6.39
N HIS A 558 -19.93 5.93 -7.51
CA HIS A 558 -19.63 6.98 -8.48
C HIS A 558 -20.92 7.58 -9.04
N ARG A 559 -20.95 8.90 -9.28
CA ARG A 559 -22.15 9.65 -9.68
C ARG A 559 -22.88 9.03 -10.88
N ARG A 560 -22.14 8.68 -11.95
CA ARG A 560 -22.70 8.07 -13.17
C ARG A 560 -23.36 6.70 -12.88
N THR A 561 -22.72 5.87 -12.07
CA THR A 561 -23.25 4.56 -11.65
C THR A 561 -24.49 4.72 -10.78
N ARG A 562 -24.53 5.74 -9.93
CA ARG A 562 -25.70 6.06 -9.10
C ARG A 562 -26.91 6.47 -9.93
N HIS A 563 -26.74 7.26 -10.99
CA HIS A 563 -27.84 7.58 -11.91
C HIS A 563 -28.41 6.32 -12.58
N ALA A 564 -27.55 5.39 -13.02
CA ALA A 564 -28.02 4.11 -13.55
C ALA A 564 -28.80 3.30 -12.50
N ALA A 565 -28.31 3.27 -11.26
CA ALA A 565 -29.00 2.60 -10.16
C ALA A 565 -30.37 3.23 -9.85
N PHE A 566 -30.51 4.56 -9.96
CA PHE A 566 -31.81 5.23 -9.82
C PHE A 566 -32.80 4.79 -10.91
N GLY A 567 -32.34 4.59 -12.15
CA GLY A 567 -33.18 4.02 -13.21
C GLY A 567 -33.67 2.61 -12.87
N ALA A 568 -32.79 1.76 -12.35
CA ALA A 568 -33.16 0.41 -11.90
C ALA A 568 -34.16 0.45 -10.72
N LEU A 569 -33.97 1.35 -9.76
CA LEU A 569 -34.89 1.56 -8.63
C LEU A 569 -36.26 2.07 -9.08
N ALA A 570 -36.30 2.98 -10.05
CA ALA A 570 -37.55 3.46 -10.65
C ALA A 570 -38.32 2.30 -11.29
N ASN A 571 -37.63 1.45 -12.04
CA ASN A 571 -38.24 0.28 -12.67
C ASN A 571 -38.74 -0.77 -11.66
N ALA A 572 -38.00 -1.01 -10.58
CA ALA A 572 -38.45 -1.88 -9.50
C ALA A 572 -39.74 -1.33 -8.86
N ALA A 573 -39.77 -0.03 -8.54
CA ALA A 573 -40.97 0.62 -8.01
C ALA A 573 -42.14 0.66 -9.00
N ALA A 574 -41.87 0.76 -10.31
CA ALA A 574 -42.90 0.78 -11.34
C ALA A 574 -43.59 -0.58 -11.51
N HIS A 575 -42.91 -1.67 -11.17
CA HIS A 575 -43.44 -3.04 -11.28
C HIS A 575 -44.60 -3.30 -10.32
N GLY A 576 -44.56 -2.76 -9.09
CA GLY A 576 -45.64 -2.94 -8.12
C GLY A 576 -45.51 -2.07 -6.87
N VAL A 577 -46.65 -1.82 -6.23
CA VAL A 577 -46.74 -0.96 -5.03
C VAL A 577 -45.89 -1.48 -3.87
N GLU A 578 -45.77 -2.80 -3.70
CA GLU A 578 -44.96 -3.39 -2.62
C GLU A 578 -43.48 -3.01 -2.73
N ALA A 579 -42.92 -3.02 -3.94
CA ALA A 579 -41.55 -2.59 -4.17
C ALA A 579 -41.38 -1.09 -3.88
N ALA A 580 -42.34 -0.26 -4.30
CA ALA A 580 -42.33 1.16 -4.01
C ALA A 580 -42.43 1.46 -2.50
N ARG A 581 -43.25 0.68 -1.76
CA ARG A 581 -43.43 0.81 -0.31
C ARG A 581 -42.13 0.56 0.46
N VAL A 582 -41.29 -0.36 -0.02
CA VAL A 582 -39.95 -0.59 0.54
C VAL A 582 -38.97 0.54 0.20
N LEU A 583 -39.03 1.08 -1.03
CA LEU A 583 -38.06 2.06 -1.52
C LEU A 583 -38.29 3.48 -1.01
N VAL A 584 -39.54 3.93 -0.94
CA VAL A 584 -39.88 5.32 -0.58
C VAL A 584 -39.24 5.75 0.76
N PRO A 585 -39.32 4.98 1.86
CA PRO A 585 -38.66 5.34 3.12
C PRO A 585 -37.12 5.42 2.99
N ARG A 586 -36.51 4.54 2.18
CA ARG A 586 -35.05 4.51 1.96
C ARG A 586 -34.59 5.71 1.13
N VAL A 587 -35.37 6.10 0.12
CA VAL A 587 -35.13 7.30 -0.68
C VAL A 587 -35.22 8.54 0.19
N ARG A 588 -36.23 8.65 1.08
CA ARG A 588 -36.33 9.73 2.06
C ARG A 588 -35.10 9.78 2.98
N ALA A 589 -34.67 8.64 3.52
CA ALA A 589 -33.48 8.56 4.36
C ALA A 589 -32.19 9.01 3.64
N ALA A 590 -32.06 8.73 2.34
CA ALA A 590 -30.88 9.12 1.56
C ALA A 590 -30.71 10.65 1.42
N PHE A 591 -31.75 11.47 1.60
CA PHE A 591 -31.62 12.94 1.62
C PHE A 591 -30.78 13.47 2.78
N ALA A 592 -30.75 12.72 3.90
CA ALA A 592 -30.01 13.07 5.11
C ALA A 592 -28.51 12.74 5.02
N LEU A 593 -28.04 12.11 3.93
CA LEU A 593 -26.62 11.82 3.76
C LEU A 593 -25.81 13.13 3.65
N PRO A 594 -24.67 13.24 4.36
CA PRO A 594 -23.84 14.46 4.38
C PRO A 594 -23.00 14.64 3.11
N ASP A 595 -23.03 13.69 2.17
CA ASP A 595 -22.23 13.73 0.94
C ASP A 595 -22.73 14.83 0.00
N SER A 596 -21.95 15.92 -0.10
CA SER A 596 -22.19 17.03 -1.04
C SER A 596 -22.18 16.61 -2.52
N ARG A 597 -21.56 15.46 -2.85
CA ARG A 597 -21.53 14.91 -4.22
C ARG A 597 -22.71 14.00 -4.54
N TYR A 598 -23.60 13.77 -3.58
CA TYR A 598 -24.81 12.99 -3.79
C TYR A 598 -25.78 13.74 -4.73
N PRO A 599 -26.30 13.12 -5.81
CA PRO A 599 -27.19 13.77 -6.77
C PRO A 599 -28.61 13.91 -6.21
N LYS A 600 -28.83 14.87 -5.29
CA LYS A 600 -30.10 15.09 -4.60
C LYS A 600 -31.26 15.44 -5.55
N GLU A 601 -30.98 16.14 -6.65
CA GLU A 601 -31.99 16.46 -7.68
C GLU A 601 -32.54 15.19 -8.35
N SER A 602 -31.67 14.26 -8.73
CA SER A 602 -32.12 12.99 -9.32
C SER A 602 -32.78 12.06 -8.29
N LEU A 603 -32.38 12.15 -7.02
CA LEU A 603 -33.06 11.47 -5.91
C LEU A 603 -34.49 12.02 -5.72
N MET A 604 -34.66 13.34 -5.84
CA MET A 604 -35.97 14.00 -5.82
C MET A 604 -36.83 13.57 -6.99
N ALA A 605 -36.27 13.54 -8.20
CA ALA A 605 -36.98 13.05 -9.39
C ALA A 605 -37.44 11.59 -9.23
N LEU A 606 -36.59 10.73 -8.64
CA LEU A 606 -36.93 9.34 -8.32
C LEU A 606 -38.11 9.26 -7.33
N LEU A 607 -38.06 10.04 -6.24
CA LEU A 607 -39.13 10.08 -5.25
C LEU A 607 -40.45 10.56 -5.88
N ALA A 608 -40.40 11.67 -6.63
CA ALA A 608 -41.56 12.23 -7.32
C ALA A 608 -42.18 11.23 -8.29
N HIS A 609 -41.36 10.49 -9.05
CA HIS A 609 -41.84 9.45 -9.95
C HIS A 609 -42.61 8.35 -9.18
N MET A 610 -42.06 7.86 -8.06
CA MET A 610 -42.70 6.84 -7.23
C MET A 610 -44.04 7.34 -6.65
N LEU A 611 -44.08 8.56 -6.10
CA LEU A 611 -45.28 9.15 -5.48
C LEU A 611 -46.34 9.59 -6.49
N THR A 612 -45.94 9.89 -7.73
CA THR A 612 -46.88 10.16 -8.83
C THR A 612 -47.61 8.89 -9.24
N ARG A 613 -46.87 7.78 -9.34
CA ARG A 613 -47.42 6.47 -9.71
C ARG A 613 -48.23 5.82 -8.59
N TRP A 614 -47.81 5.99 -7.34
CA TRP A 614 -48.44 5.39 -6.16
C TRP A 614 -48.84 6.48 -5.15
N PRO A 615 -49.96 7.21 -5.36
CA PRO A 615 -50.37 8.31 -4.51
C PRO A 615 -50.59 7.94 -3.04
N GLU A 616 -50.95 6.67 -2.76
CA GLU A 616 -51.13 6.14 -1.41
C GLU A 616 -49.86 6.11 -0.54
N LEU A 617 -48.67 6.27 -1.14
CA LEU A 617 -47.40 6.30 -0.42
C LEU A 617 -46.95 7.72 0.00
N ARG A 618 -47.74 8.74 -0.36
CA ARG A 618 -47.48 10.15 -0.01
C ARG A 618 -47.68 10.38 1.48
N SER A 619 -46.77 11.11 2.09
CA SER A 619 -46.97 11.71 3.40
C SER A 619 -47.87 12.95 3.31
N PRO A 620 -48.47 13.44 4.41
CA PRO A 620 -49.32 14.62 4.39
C PRO A 620 -48.67 15.87 3.77
N ALA A 621 -47.35 16.02 3.93
CA ALA A 621 -46.58 17.13 3.36
C ALA A 621 -46.31 16.99 1.85
N GLU A 622 -46.55 15.82 1.26
CA GLU A 622 -46.33 15.52 -0.16
C GLU A 622 -47.65 15.42 -0.95
N VAL A 623 -48.79 15.73 -0.31
CA VAL A 623 -50.10 15.83 -0.99
C VAL A 623 -50.20 17.20 -1.68
N PRO A 624 -50.39 17.25 -3.01
CA PRO A 624 -50.55 18.52 -3.72
C PRO A 624 -51.73 19.32 -3.15
N HIS A 625 -51.47 20.55 -2.73
CA HIS A 625 -52.53 21.49 -2.36
C HIS A 625 -53.04 22.16 -3.65
N VAL A 626 -54.25 21.78 -4.08
CA VAL A 626 -54.89 22.39 -5.24
C VAL A 626 -55.56 23.68 -4.78
N PHE A 627 -54.93 24.82 -5.06
CA PHE A 627 -55.56 26.12 -4.88
C PHE A 627 -56.50 26.37 -6.08
N GLY A 628 -57.80 26.10 -5.90
CA GLY A 628 -58.86 26.53 -6.80
C GLY A 628 -59.62 27.73 -6.24
N PRO A 629 -60.30 28.54 -7.08
CA PRO A 629 -61.28 29.49 -6.56
C PRO A 629 -62.33 28.73 -5.74
N PRO A 630 -62.86 29.32 -4.65
CA PRO A 630 -63.83 28.65 -3.79
C PRO A 630 -64.97 28.13 -4.65
N ALA A 631 -65.30 26.84 -4.48
CA ALA A 631 -66.54 26.32 -5.02
C ALA A 631 -67.67 27.23 -4.51
N LYS A 632 -68.44 27.82 -5.43
CA LYS A 632 -69.70 28.48 -5.09
C LYS A 632 -70.56 27.45 -4.38
N GLY A 633 -70.60 27.46 -3.06
CA GLY A 633 -71.41 26.49 -2.31
C GLY A 633 -71.19 26.45 -0.80
N ASP A 634 -69.98 26.65 -0.30
CA ASP A 634 -69.74 26.46 1.14
C ASP A 634 -69.54 27.80 1.84
N GLY A 635 -70.68 28.45 2.04
CA GLY A 635 -70.87 29.62 2.88
C GLY A 635 -72.32 29.63 3.39
N ALA A 636 -72.62 28.70 4.30
CA ALA A 636 -73.72 28.77 5.27
C ALA A 636 -73.42 27.82 6.44
#